data_AF-A0A7R9PC25-F1
#
_entry.id   AF-A0A7R9PC25-F1
#
_cell.length_a   1.000
_cell.length_b   1.000
_cell.length_c   1.000
_cell.angle_alpha   90.00
_cell.angle_beta   90.00
_cell.angle_gamma   90.00
#
_symmetry.space_group_name_H-M   'P 1'
#
loop_
_entity.id
_entity.type
_entity.pdbx_description
1 polymer ?
#
loop_
_entity_poly.entity_id
_entity_poly.type
_entity_poly.pdbx_seq_one_letter_code
_entity_poly.pdbx_strand_id
1 'polypeptide(L)'
;MYDKLINELELYLQSVLGSQGVMSSNCLVGNLHSFHEALLVARRSRDVMSAATLLQKAVEGLLDGLTPVANDQDLMARYRDIHLRVLKALQDPRAYGMQWTNKQVTRCLIESREEFRYNLEAIDCLIRSHLVNLQQYDMHVSHSMDGGLNFMAVAFGMQLVQLYLIEERLNSVVTENDLYNTIEMLARIASHSRNPPEGLTHLIDALRANHDPAVLVDRAQGGPSAHIHSGISASEGLMEKTEYLLRDWVSIYHSPSHSREPTRAFSLFVQQLNGHGILKTDDLITRFFRMSTQMCVDLCYRALAEQTVTPTLVRAKCFHTLDAFVRLIALLVKHSGDSSNTGTKINLLNKVLGIVAGVLMQDHDNRLAEFQQLPYHRVFIMLFLELNAPEAILEAINYQVLTAFCHTLHILRPSKSPGFAYAWLELVSHRVFIGRMLAVTPQQKGWGMYAQLLIDLFKFLAPFLRNAELAKPVTLLYKGTLRVLLVLLHDFPEFLCDYHYGFCDVIPPNCIQMRNLILSAFPRNMRLPDPFTPNLKVDMLPEIAHAPRVLTNFASMIQPLGFKKDLDSYLKARAPVTFLSELRSSLQVSNEPGMRYNIPLMNALVLYVGTQAINFIRSKGLTPTMTTIAHSSHMDIFQNLAVDLDTE
;
A
#
# COMPACT_ATOMS: atom_id res chain seq x y z
N MET A 1 19.71 -19.49 -1.04
CA MET A 1 18.32 -19.82 -0.65
C MET A 1 18.25 -21.27 -0.15
N TYR A 2 18.46 -22.27 -1.02
CA TYR A 2 18.44 -23.68 -0.65
C TYR A 2 19.39 -24.05 0.51
N ASP A 3 20.64 -23.57 0.50
CA ASP A 3 21.61 -23.93 1.57
C ASP A 3 21.17 -23.45 2.96
N LYS A 4 20.50 -22.30 3.04
CA LYS A 4 19.94 -21.79 4.32
C LYS A 4 18.77 -22.68 4.79
N LEU A 5 17.87 -23.04 3.88
CA LEU A 5 16.71 -23.89 4.19
C LEU A 5 17.14 -25.31 4.59
N ILE A 6 18.17 -25.86 3.95
CA ILE A 6 18.75 -27.16 4.29
C ILE A 6 19.31 -27.13 5.71
N ASN A 7 20.13 -26.13 6.03
CA ASN A 7 20.70 -26.00 7.38
C ASN A 7 19.61 -25.84 8.46
N GLU A 8 18.57 -25.03 8.20
CA GLU A 8 17.44 -24.89 9.12
C GLU A 8 16.67 -26.21 9.32
N LEU A 9 16.49 -26.99 8.25
CA LEU A 9 15.79 -28.29 8.29
C LEU A 9 16.61 -29.37 8.99
N GLU A 10 17.94 -29.37 8.81
CA GLU A 10 18.84 -30.27 9.52
C GLU A 10 18.88 -29.99 11.02
N LEU A 11 18.96 -28.72 11.42
CA LEU A 11 18.89 -28.31 12.82
C LEU A 11 17.55 -28.72 13.45
N TYR A 12 16.45 -28.56 12.71
CA TYR A 12 15.13 -28.99 13.17
C TYR A 12 15.07 -30.52 13.31
N LEU A 13 15.47 -31.29 12.30
CA LEU A 13 15.53 -32.76 12.34
C LEU A 13 16.34 -33.26 13.55
N GLN A 14 17.50 -32.65 13.83
CA GLN A 14 18.32 -32.97 14.99
C GLN A 14 17.60 -32.67 16.31
N SER A 15 16.84 -31.57 16.39
CA SER A 15 16.06 -31.22 17.57
C SER A 15 14.91 -32.21 17.84
N VAL A 16 14.26 -32.72 16.78
CA VAL A 16 13.19 -33.73 16.90
C VAL A 16 13.74 -35.10 17.28
N LEU A 17 14.94 -35.46 16.82
CA LEU A 17 15.61 -36.71 17.20
C LEU A 17 16.19 -36.67 18.63
N GLY A 18 16.49 -35.49 19.16
CA GLY A 18 17.08 -35.28 20.49
C GLY A 18 16.07 -35.25 21.65
N SER A 19 14.77 -35.10 21.39
CA SER A 19 13.74 -35.08 22.43
C SER A 19 13.37 -36.51 22.87
N GLN A 20 13.88 -36.94 24.02
CA GLN A 20 13.53 -38.24 24.63
C GLN A 20 12.08 -38.24 25.13
N GLY A 21 11.13 -38.54 24.25
CA GLY A 21 9.72 -38.60 24.65
C GLY A 21 8.69 -38.94 23.58
N VAL A 22 9.03 -39.57 22.45
CA VAL A 22 8.03 -39.79 21.38
C VAL A 22 8.08 -41.21 20.80
N MET A 23 7.34 -42.14 21.41
CA MET A 23 6.92 -43.40 20.76
C MET A 23 5.72 -43.20 19.80
N SER A 24 5.39 -41.96 19.42
CA SER A 24 4.20 -41.60 18.63
C SER A 24 4.45 -40.84 17.31
N SER A 25 5.67 -40.78 16.76
CA SER A 25 5.92 -39.96 15.55
C SER A 25 6.92 -40.52 14.51
N ASN A 26 7.01 -41.84 14.34
CA ASN A 26 7.81 -42.42 13.24
C ASN A 26 7.39 -41.90 11.84
N CYS A 27 6.10 -41.55 11.66
CA CYS A 27 5.59 -40.99 10.41
C CYS A 27 6.10 -39.56 10.15
N LEU A 28 6.02 -38.66 11.14
CA LEU A 28 6.47 -37.26 11.00
C LEU A 28 7.97 -37.16 10.72
N VAL A 29 8.78 -37.96 11.42
CA VAL A 29 10.23 -38.01 11.19
C VAL A 29 10.54 -38.56 9.79
N GLY A 30 9.80 -39.60 9.34
CA GLY A 30 9.90 -40.13 7.98
C GLY A 30 9.53 -39.09 6.90
N ASN A 31 8.46 -38.32 7.11
CA ASN A 31 8.03 -37.25 6.23
C ASN A 31 9.08 -36.12 6.14
N LEU A 32 9.67 -35.72 7.27
CA LEU A 32 10.73 -34.72 7.30
C LEU A 32 12.00 -35.20 6.58
N HIS A 33 12.39 -36.47 6.72
CA HIS A 33 13.52 -37.03 5.97
C HIS A 33 13.23 -37.05 4.46
N SER A 34 12.03 -37.49 4.05
CA SER A 34 11.64 -37.45 2.63
C SER A 34 11.61 -36.02 2.09
N PHE A 35 11.20 -35.05 2.90
CA PHE A 35 11.17 -33.64 2.54
C PHE A 35 12.58 -33.04 2.40
N HIS A 36 13.49 -33.39 3.31
CA HIS A 36 14.90 -32.99 3.25
C HIS A 36 15.61 -33.56 2.02
N GLU A 37 15.38 -34.83 1.69
CA GLU A 37 15.92 -35.43 0.46
C GLU A 37 15.39 -34.73 -0.80
N ALA A 38 14.10 -34.41 -0.86
CA ALA A 38 13.52 -33.66 -1.98
C ALA A 38 14.14 -32.26 -2.11
N LEU A 39 14.45 -31.60 -0.99
CA LEU A 39 15.10 -30.29 -0.96
C LEU A 39 16.54 -30.37 -1.47
N LEU A 40 17.28 -31.43 -1.10
CA LEU A 40 18.62 -31.69 -1.60
C LEU A 40 18.63 -31.99 -3.10
N VAL A 41 17.67 -32.76 -3.60
CA VAL A 41 17.53 -33.06 -5.03
C VAL A 41 17.22 -31.78 -5.81
N ALA A 42 16.21 -31.01 -5.39
CA ALA A 42 15.84 -29.75 -6.03
C ALA A 42 17.02 -28.74 -6.08
N ARG A 43 17.84 -28.71 -5.03
CA ARG A 43 19.07 -27.89 -5.02
C ARG A 43 20.09 -28.34 -6.06
N ARG A 44 20.30 -29.65 -6.20
CA ARG A 44 21.31 -30.24 -7.10
C ARG A 44 20.89 -30.14 -8.56
N SER A 45 19.64 -30.46 -8.87
CA SER A 45 19.15 -30.54 -10.25
C SER A 45 18.74 -29.19 -10.83
N ARG A 46 18.18 -28.30 -9.99
CA ARG A 46 17.67 -26.96 -10.37
C ARG A 46 16.67 -26.97 -11.52
N ASP A 47 15.94 -28.06 -11.70
CA ASP A 47 14.91 -28.20 -12.73
C ASP A 47 13.49 -28.03 -12.14
N VAL A 48 12.51 -27.81 -13.02
CA VAL A 48 11.11 -27.55 -12.65
C VAL A 48 10.42 -28.79 -12.05
N MET A 49 10.81 -30.00 -12.49
CA MET A 49 10.21 -31.25 -12.03
C MET A 49 10.61 -31.55 -10.59
N SER A 50 11.90 -31.40 -10.27
CA SER A 50 12.42 -31.56 -8.91
C SER A 50 11.82 -30.52 -7.95
N ALA A 51 11.63 -29.27 -8.40
CA ALA A 51 10.95 -28.25 -7.61
C ALA A 51 9.46 -28.53 -7.41
N ALA A 52 8.77 -29.07 -8.42
CA ALA A 52 7.38 -29.50 -8.29
C ALA A 52 7.25 -30.66 -7.28
N THR A 53 8.18 -31.63 -7.30
CA THR A 53 8.22 -32.72 -6.30
C THR A 53 8.46 -32.18 -4.89
N LEU A 54 9.41 -31.25 -4.71
CA LEU A 54 9.65 -30.60 -3.43
C LEU A 54 8.41 -29.86 -2.91
N LEU A 55 7.76 -29.08 -3.79
CA LEU A 55 6.54 -28.35 -3.48
C LEU A 55 5.43 -29.30 -3.06
N GLN A 56 5.23 -30.38 -3.82
CA GLN A 56 4.25 -31.42 -3.49
C GLN A 56 4.52 -32.01 -2.10
N LYS A 57 5.77 -32.34 -1.78
CA LYS A 57 6.15 -32.83 -0.45
C LYS A 57 5.91 -31.81 0.65
N ALA A 58 6.12 -30.52 0.38
CA ALA A 58 5.82 -29.47 1.35
C ALA A 58 4.31 -29.37 1.65
N VAL A 59 3.46 -29.45 0.62
CA VAL A 59 2.00 -29.39 0.77
C VAL A 59 1.46 -30.66 1.43
N GLU A 60 1.89 -31.84 0.98
CA GLU A 60 1.54 -33.13 1.60
C GLU A 60 1.95 -33.16 3.08
N GLY A 61 3.16 -32.67 3.39
CA GLY A 61 3.66 -32.60 4.76
C GLY A 61 2.80 -31.73 5.67
N LEU A 62 2.27 -30.61 5.17
CA LEU A 62 1.33 -29.76 5.92
C LEU A 62 -0.03 -30.42 6.11
N LEU A 63 -0.58 -31.06 5.06
CA LEU A 63 -1.88 -31.73 5.11
C LEU A 63 -1.89 -32.96 6.03
N ASP A 64 -0.81 -33.74 6.04
CA ASP A 64 -0.65 -34.95 6.85
C ASP A 64 -0.16 -34.63 8.27
N GLY A 65 0.74 -33.64 8.40
CA GLY A 65 1.42 -33.35 9.66
C GLY A 65 0.60 -32.54 10.66
N LEU A 66 -0.24 -31.60 10.20
CA LEU A 66 -1.02 -30.72 11.08
C LEU A 66 -2.30 -31.41 11.56
N THR A 67 -2.21 -32.17 12.65
CA THR A 67 -3.37 -32.76 13.31
C THR A 67 -3.73 -32.03 14.61
N PRO A 68 -5.02 -31.80 14.91
CA PRO A 68 -5.48 -31.02 16.07
C PRO A 68 -5.18 -31.67 17.45
N VAL A 69 -4.62 -32.88 17.50
CA VAL A 69 -4.41 -33.68 18.73
C VAL A 69 -2.93 -33.70 19.18
N ALA A 70 -2.06 -32.88 18.58
CA ALA A 70 -0.63 -32.89 18.90
C ALA A 70 -0.33 -32.23 20.26
N ASN A 71 0.27 -33.00 21.18
CA ASN A 71 0.61 -32.56 22.55
C ASN A 71 1.71 -31.49 22.64
N ASP A 72 2.42 -31.19 21.55
CA ASP A 72 3.54 -30.23 21.52
C ASP A 72 3.29 -29.13 20.47
N GLN A 73 2.65 -28.05 20.90
CA GLN A 73 2.31 -26.91 20.05
C GLN A 73 3.53 -26.21 19.44
N ASP A 74 4.67 -26.19 20.15
CA ASP A 74 5.90 -25.55 19.69
C ASP A 74 6.59 -26.37 18.60
N LEU A 75 6.57 -27.70 18.72
CA LEU A 75 7.06 -28.61 17.70
C LEU A 75 6.26 -28.46 16.41
N MET A 76 4.93 -28.40 16.52
CA MET A 76 4.02 -28.24 15.39
C MET A 76 4.12 -26.86 14.72
N ALA A 77 4.32 -25.80 15.50
CA ALA A 77 4.55 -24.47 14.96
C ALA A 77 5.84 -24.41 14.11
N ARG A 78 6.92 -25.06 14.56
CA ARG A 78 8.18 -25.18 13.80
C ARG A 78 8.03 -26.06 12.56
N TYR A 79 7.31 -27.17 12.68
CA TYR A 79 6.99 -28.05 11.55
C TYR A 79 6.25 -27.25 10.46
N ARG A 80 5.24 -26.48 10.82
CA ARG A 80 4.52 -25.59 9.90
C ARG A 80 5.44 -24.55 9.26
N ASP A 81 6.21 -23.83 10.08
CA ASP A 81 7.06 -22.72 9.61
C ASP A 81 8.06 -23.18 8.55
N ILE A 82 8.68 -24.35 8.74
CA ILE A 82 9.68 -24.84 7.78
C ILE A 82 9.09 -25.21 6.41
N HIS A 83 7.91 -25.83 6.40
CA HIS A 83 7.22 -26.17 5.14
C HIS A 83 6.77 -24.90 4.41
N LEU A 84 6.20 -23.92 5.14
CA LEU A 84 5.80 -22.64 4.57
C LEU A 84 6.98 -21.82 4.03
N ARG A 85 8.13 -21.83 4.72
CA ARG A 85 9.35 -21.15 4.26
C ARG A 85 9.86 -21.71 2.94
N VAL A 86 9.84 -23.03 2.76
CA VAL A 86 10.23 -23.66 1.49
C VAL A 86 9.26 -23.25 0.38
N LEU A 87 7.95 -23.28 0.62
CA LEU A 87 6.95 -22.84 -0.36
C LEU A 87 7.14 -21.36 -0.71
N LYS A 88 7.38 -20.49 0.28
CA LYS A 88 7.67 -19.07 0.10
C LYS A 88 8.96 -18.81 -0.67
N ALA A 89 9.97 -19.63 -0.45
CA ALA A 89 11.22 -19.58 -1.19
C ALA A 89 11.01 -19.91 -2.67
N LEU A 90 10.19 -20.91 -3.01
CA LEU A 90 9.80 -21.19 -4.40
C LEU A 90 8.96 -20.05 -5.01
N GLN A 91 8.12 -19.39 -4.20
CA GLN A 91 7.29 -18.25 -4.57
C GLN A 91 8.09 -16.97 -4.89
N ASP A 92 9.34 -16.85 -4.44
CA ASP A 92 10.19 -15.69 -4.71
C ASP A 92 10.28 -15.44 -6.23
N PRO A 93 10.12 -14.19 -6.71
CA PRO A 93 10.20 -13.86 -8.14
C PRO A 93 11.53 -14.26 -8.80
N ARG A 94 12.61 -14.42 -8.03
CA ARG A 94 13.92 -14.87 -8.51
C ARG A 94 14.04 -16.40 -8.61
N ALA A 95 13.08 -17.15 -8.06
CA ALA A 95 12.98 -18.59 -8.15
C ALA A 95 11.95 -18.96 -9.25
N TYR A 96 10.77 -19.46 -8.87
CA TYR A 96 9.72 -19.85 -9.82
C TYR A 96 8.55 -18.85 -9.87
N GLY A 97 8.51 -17.89 -8.94
CA GLY A 97 7.51 -16.82 -8.90
C GLY A 97 6.14 -17.26 -8.39
N MET A 98 5.29 -16.26 -8.12
CA MET A 98 4.00 -16.44 -7.48
C MET A 98 2.99 -17.21 -8.34
N GLN A 99 2.93 -16.94 -9.64
CA GLN A 99 1.96 -17.59 -10.54
C GLN A 99 2.18 -19.10 -10.64
N TRP A 100 3.43 -19.54 -10.86
CA TRP A 100 3.75 -20.96 -10.95
C TRP A 100 3.55 -21.65 -9.59
N THR A 101 4.10 -21.07 -8.52
CA THR A 101 4.05 -21.68 -7.18
C THR A 101 2.62 -21.83 -6.71
N ASN A 102 1.80 -20.78 -6.79
CA ASN A 102 0.41 -20.84 -6.33
C ASN A 102 -0.43 -21.80 -7.16
N LYS A 103 -0.20 -21.87 -8.47
CA LYS A 103 -0.86 -22.84 -9.34
C LYS A 103 -0.51 -24.27 -8.95
N GLN A 104 0.76 -24.56 -8.67
CA GLN A 104 1.18 -25.90 -8.25
C GLN A 104 0.68 -26.25 -6.85
N VAL A 105 0.69 -25.32 -5.89
CA VAL A 105 0.15 -25.54 -4.54
C VAL A 105 -1.34 -25.83 -4.61
N THR A 106 -2.12 -25.00 -5.33
CA THR A 106 -3.55 -25.24 -5.52
C THR A 106 -3.82 -26.56 -6.23
N ARG A 107 -3.00 -26.92 -7.23
CA ARG A 107 -3.10 -28.24 -7.87
C ARG A 107 -2.86 -29.38 -6.88
N CYS A 108 -1.85 -29.29 -6.01
CA CYS A 108 -1.57 -30.29 -4.99
C CYS A 108 -2.73 -30.41 -3.99
N LEU A 109 -3.38 -29.29 -3.62
CA LEU A 109 -4.57 -29.31 -2.76
C LEU A 109 -5.75 -30.03 -3.44
N ILE A 110 -6.01 -29.72 -4.71
CA ILE A 110 -7.09 -30.32 -5.50
C ILE A 110 -6.89 -31.82 -5.73
N GLU A 111 -5.65 -32.21 -6.05
CA GLU A 111 -5.26 -33.60 -6.35
C GLU A 111 -4.92 -34.42 -5.09
N SER A 112 -5.06 -33.83 -3.89
CA SER A 112 -4.74 -34.49 -2.61
C SER A 112 -5.65 -35.70 -2.34
N ARG A 113 -5.15 -36.65 -1.55
CA ARG A 113 -5.91 -37.84 -1.13
C ARG A 113 -7.10 -37.43 -0.26
N GLU A 114 -8.22 -38.13 -0.40
CA GLU A 114 -9.48 -37.78 0.28
C GLU A 114 -9.36 -37.69 1.80
N GLU A 115 -8.51 -38.54 2.39
CA GLU A 115 -8.26 -38.59 3.84
C GLU A 115 -7.69 -37.28 4.42
N PHE A 116 -7.00 -36.47 3.60
CA PHE A 116 -6.33 -35.23 4.04
C PHE A 116 -6.87 -33.97 3.35
N ARG A 117 -7.77 -34.11 2.38
CA ARG A 117 -8.25 -33.03 1.50
C ARG A 117 -8.98 -31.91 2.26
N TYR A 118 -9.53 -32.20 3.43
CA TYR A 118 -10.34 -31.28 4.22
C TYR A 118 -9.69 -30.88 5.56
N ASN A 119 -8.35 -30.87 5.63
CA ASN A 119 -7.62 -30.39 6.80
C ASN A 119 -7.64 -28.85 6.88
N LEU A 120 -8.58 -28.31 7.68
CA LEU A 120 -8.80 -26.87 7.83
C LEU A 120 -7.55 -26.11 8.29
N GLU A 121 -6.78 -26.63 9.25
CA GLU A 121 -5.60 -25.95 9.77
C GLU A 121 -4.51 -25.80 8.70
N ALA A 122 -4.25 -26.86 7.93
CA ALA A 122 -3.27 -26.83 6.86
C ALA A 122 -3.67 -25.88 5.73
N ILE A 123 -4.95 -25.92 5.35
CA ILE A 123 -5.50 -25.07 4.28
C ILE A 123 -5.51 -23.61 4.72
N ASP A 124 -5.88 -23.32 5.96
CA ASP A 124 -5.83 -21.97 6.54
C ASP A 124 -4.40 -21.39 6.50
N CYS A 125 -3.40 -22.19 6.89
CA CYS A 125 -2.01 -21.78 6.85
C CYS A 125 -1.54 -21.43 5.43
N LEU A 126 -1.96 -22.20 4.43
CA LEU A 126 -1.61 -21.95 3.02
C LEU A 126 -2.33 -20.72 2.46
N ILE A 127 -3.59 -20.52 2.82
CA ILE A 127 -4.40 -19.35 2.40
C ILE A 127 -3.84 -18.07 3.02
N ARG A 128 -3.64 -18.02 4.34
CA ARG A 128 -3.06 -16.84 5.02
C ARG A 128 -1.65 -16.53 4.56
N SER A 129 -0.92 -17.54 4.12
CA SER A 129 0.39 -17.36 3.50
C SER A 129 0.32 -16.92 2.04
N HIS A 130 -0.85 -16.63 1.46
CA HIS A 130 -1.02 -16.25 0.05
C HIS A 130 -0.40 -17.27 -0.94
N LEU A 131 -0.41 -18.56 -0.60
CA LEU A 131 0.16 -19.63 -1.43
C LEU A 131 -0.90 -20.32 -2.31
N VAL A 132 -2.19 -20.04 -2.08
CA VAL A 132 -3.31 -20.68 -2.80
C VAL A 132 -3.90 -19.69 -3.81
N ASN A 133 -4.11 -20.14 -5.05
CA ASN A 133 -5.03 -19.49 -5.97
C ASN A 133 -6.47 -19.72 -5.51
N LEU A 134 -7.03 -18.76 -4.77
CA LEU A 134 -8.36 -18.86 -4.15
C LEU A 134 -9.48 -19.07 -5.15
N GLN A 135 -9.45 -18.42 -6.32
CA GLN A 135 -10.51 -18.58 -7.33
C GLN A 135 -10.62 -20.02 -7.84
N GLN A 136 -9.47 -20.65 -8.13
CA GLN A 136 -9.45 -22.06 -8.56
C GLN A 136 -9.85 -23.01 -7.43
N TYR A 137 -9.43 -22.69 -6.21
CA TYR A 137 -9.72 -23.51 -5.05
C TYR A 137 -11.21 -23.42 -4.63
N ASP A 138 -11.80 -22.23 -4.60
CA ASP A 138 -13.23 -21.98 -4.37
C ASP A 138 -14.10 -22.75 -5.35
N MET A 139 -13.77 -22.68 -6.64
CA MET A 139 -14.47 -23.45 -7.66
C MET A 139 -14.40 -24.97 -7.38
N HIS A 140 -13.23 -25.48 -6.99
CA HIS A 140 -13.07 -26.90 -6.65
C HIS A 140 -13.86 -27.30 -5.40
N VAL A 141 -13.83 -26.48 -4.34
CA VAL A 141 -14.57 -26.75 -3.10
C VAL A 141 -16.07 -26.79 -3.38
N SER A 142 -16.59 -25.82 -4.13
CA SER A 142 -17.99 -25.79 -4.57
C SER A 142 -18.39 -27.05 -5.35
N HIS A 143 -17.59 -27.45 -6.35
CA HIS A 143 -17.84 -28.68 -7.11
C HIS A 143 -17.74 -29.95 -6.24
N SER A 144 -16.84 -29.97 -5.26
CA SER A 144 -16.62 -31.12 -4.38
C SER A 144 -17.81 -31.41 -3.47
N MET A 145 -18.66 -30.42 -3.20
CA MET A 145 -19.91 -30.61 -2.44
C MET A 145 -20.94 -31.49 -3.16
N ASP A 146 -20.79 -31.64 -4.49
CA ASP A 146 -21.66 -32.46 -5.35
C ASP A 146 -23.16 -32.21 -5.08
N GLY A 147 -23.56 -30.94 -5.08
CA GLY A 147 -24.95 -30.53 -4.84
C GLY A 147 -25.50 -30.89 -3.45
N GLY A 148 -24.62 -31.20 -2.49
CA GLY A 148 -24.97 -31.59 -1.12
C GLY A 148 -24.81 -33.09 -0.82
N LEU A 149 -24.41 -33.91 -1.80
CA LEU A 149 -24.21 -35.35 -1.61
C LEU A 149 -22.91 -35.68 -0.85
N ASN A 150 -21.88 -34.84 -0.97
CA ASN A 150 -20.62 -35.02 -0.26
C ASN A 150 -20.64 -34.25 1.07
N PHE A 151 -21.12 -34.91 2.13
CA PHE A 151 -21.26 -34.31 3.46
C PHE A 151 -19.95 -33.77 4.03
N MET A 152 -18.81 -34.40 3.75
CA MET A 152 -17.50 -33.95 4.23
C MET A 152 -17.09 -32.63 3.56
N ALA A 153 -17.28 -32.52 2.23
CA ALA A 153 -17.01 -31.29 1.50
C ALA A 153 -17.94 -30.14 1.90
N VAL A 154 -19.21 -30.45 2.18
CA VAL A 154 -20.18 -29.45 2.66
C VAL A 154 -19.79 -28.94 4.05
N ALA A 155 -19.49 -29.84 4.98
CA ALA A 155 -19.02 -29.46 6.32
C ALA A 155 -17.73 -28.62 6.26
N PHE A 156 -16.79 -29.01 5.41
CA PHE A 156 -15.55 -28.27 5.20
C PHE A 156 -15.79 -26.87 4.61
N GLY A 157 -16.65 -26.75 3.59
CA GLY A 157 -17.02 -25.45 3.03
C GLY A 157 -17.71 -24.54 4.06
N MET A 158 -18.57 -25.11 4.90
CA MET A 158 -19.18 -24.37 6.02
C MET A 158 -18.11 -23.85 7.00
N GLN A 159 -17.12 -24.68 7.35
CA GLN A 159 -16.02 -24.29 8.23
C GLN A 159 -15.18 -23.15 7.65
N LEU A 160 -14.85 -23.20 6.35
CA LEU A 160 -14.11 -22.12 5.68
C LEU A 160 -14.89 -20.80 5.69
N VAL A 161 -16.18 -20.85 5.36
CA VAL A 161 -17.07 -19.68 5.36
C VAL A 161 -17.21 -19.12 6.77
N GLN A 162 -17.40 -19.97 7.77
CA GLN A 162 -17.49 -19.56 9.16
C GLN A 162 -16.19 -18.90 9.65
N LEU A 163 -15.04 -19.51 9.39
CA LEU A 163 -13.74 -18.99 9.81
C LEU A 163 -13.46 -17.60 9.20
N TYR A 164 -13.58 -17.47 7.88
CA TYR A 164 -13.15 -16.25 7.19
C TYR A 164 -14.20 -15.15 7.13
N LEU A 165 -15.48 -15.49 7.06
CA LEU A 165 -16.55 -14.52 6.77
C LEU A 165 -17.41 -14.19 7.99
N ILE A 166 -17.31 -14.97 9.07
CA ILE A 166 -18.01 -14.74 10.33
C ILE A 166 -17.01 -14.44 11.46
N GLU A 167 -16.12 -15.40 11.79
CA GLU A 167 -15.27 -15.31 12.98
C GLU A 167 -14.14 -14.28 12.83
N GLU A 168 -13.44 -14.29 11.68
CA GLU A 168 -12.29 -13.42 11.45
C GLU A 168 -12.52 -12.29 10.43
N ARG A 169 -13.76 -11.97 10.09
CA ARG A 169 -14.13 -11.04 8.99
C ARG A 169 -13.35 -9.73 8.94
N LEU A 170 -13.09 -9.08 10.09
CA LEU A 170 -12.40 -7.78 10.16
C LEU A 170 -10.88 -7.87 9.92
N ASN A 171 -10.30 -9.06 10.10
CA ASN A 171 -8.86 -9.33 9.97
C ASN A 171 -8.55 -10.36 8.87
N SER A 172 -9.57 -10.86 8.17
CA SER A 172 -9.45 -11.91 7.17
C SER A 172 -8.84 -11.36 5.88
N VAL A 173 -7.93 -12.15 5.29
CA VAL A 173 -7.36 -11.92 3.96
C VAL A 173 -8.36 -12.31 2.85
N VAL A 174 -9.40 -13.07 3.21
CA VAL A 174 -10.40 -13.67 2.32
C VAL A 174 -11.70 -12.90 2.44
N THR A 175 -12.27 -12.47 1.32
CA THR A 175 -13.54 -11.76 1.23
C THR A 175 -14.66 -12.67 0.72
N GLU A 176 -15.92 -12.23 0.82
CA GLU A 176 -17.08 -12.96 0.25
C GLU A 176 -16.91 -13.22 -1.26
N ASN A 177 -16.21 -12.35 -1.99
CA ASN A 177 -15.95 -12.53 -3.41
C ASN A 177 -14.95 -13.67 -3.71
N ASP A 178 -14.03 -13.96 -2.77
CA ASP A 178 -13.02 -14.99 -2.94
C ASP A 178 -13.58 -16.41 -2.74
N LEU A 179 -14.70 -16.53 -2.01
CA LEU A 179 -15.42 -17.78 -1.73
C LEU A 179 -16.82 -17.81 -2.37
N TYR A 180 -17.03 -17.05 -3.45
CA TYR A 180 -18.34 -16.85 -4.06
C TYR A 180 -19.03 -18.17 -4.43
N ASN A 181 -18.33 -19.08 -5.12
CA ASN A 181 -18.93 -20.33 -5.60
C ASN A 181 -19.24 -21.29 -4.43
N THR A 182 -18.42 -21.27 -3.39
CA THR A 182 -18.63 -22.03 -2.15
C THR A 182 -19.88 -21.53 -1.43
N ILE A 183 -20.03 -20.21 -1.26
CA ILE A 183 -21.20 -19.59 -0.62
C ILE A 183 -22.46 -19.89 -1.42
N GLU A 184 -22.42 -19.74 -2.75
CA GLU A 184 -23.56 -20.00 -3.63
C GLU A 184 -24.03 -21.46 -3.53
N MET A 185 -23.09 -22.42 -3.57
CA MET A 185 -23.42 -23.84 -3.43
C MET A 185 -24.02 -24.15 -2.07
N LEU A 186 -23.44 -23.61 -0.98
CA LEU A 186 -23.99 -23.77 0.37
C LEU A 186 -25.40 -23.17 0.50
N ALA A 187 -25.65 -21.99 -0.07
CA ALA A 187 -26.97 -21.38 -0.10
C ALA A 187 -27.98 -22.20 -0.92
N ARG A 188 -27.53 -22.81 -2.03
CA ARG A 188 -28.35 -23.71 -2.85
C ARG A 188 -28.70 -24.98 -2.09
N ILE A 189 -27.75 -25.58 -1.38
CA ILE A 189 -27.98 -26.76 -0.52
C ILE A 189 -28.97 -26.41 0.61
N ALA A 190 -28.80 -25.26 1.25
CA ALA A 190 -29.68 -24.79 2.31
C ALA A 190 -31.15 -24.61 1.85
N SER A 191 -31.36 -24.23 0.59
CA SER A 191 -32.68 -23.94 0.03
C SER A 191 -33.36 -25.13 -0.66
N HIS A 192 -32.58 -26.05 -1.24
CA HIS A 192 -33.11 -27.15 -2.06
C HIS A 192 -32.95 -28.54 -1.43
N SER A 193 -32.14 -28.69 -0.37
CA SER A 193 -32.02 -29.96 0.34
C SER A 193 -33.26 -30.21 1.21
N ARG A 194 -33.80 -31.43 1.18
CA ARG A 194 -34.89 -31.84 2.08
C ARG A 194 -34.48 -31.81 3.54
N ASN A 195 -33.21 -32.10 3.83
CA ASN A 195 -32.58 -32.07 5.15
C ASN A 195 -31.23 -31.33 5.03
N PRO A 196 -31.18 -30.00 5.18
CA PRO A 196 -29.91 -29.28 5.16
C PRO A 196 -29.04 -29.68 6.36
N PRO A 197 -27.71 -29.69 6.22
CA PRO A 197 -26.78 -29.91 7.33
C PRO A 197 -27.05 -28.97 8.51
N GLU A 198 -26.86 -29.48 9.74
CA GLU A 198 -27.06 -28.70 10.96
C GLU A 198 -26.17 -27.45 10.96
N GLY A 199 -26.75 -26.30 11.33
CA GLY A 199 -26.05 -25.02 11.35
C GLY A 199 -25.93 -24.31 10.00
N LEU A 200 -26.16 -24.98 8.87
CA LEU A 200 -26.02 -24.37 7.52
C LEU A 200 -26.97 -23.19 7.32
N THR A 201 -28.26 -23.36 7.65
CA THR A 201 -29.25 -22.28 7.50
C THR A 201 -28.89 -21.07 8.37
N HIS A 202 -28.39 -21.31 9.59
CA HIS A 202 -27.94 -20.25 10.49
C HIS A 202 -26.71 -19.52 9.95
N LEU A 203 -25.74 -20.24 9.39
CA LEU A 203 -24.55 -19.67 8.76
C LEU A 203 -24.93 -18.76 7.58
N ILE A 204 -25.85 -19.21 6.72
CA ILE A 204 -26.35 -18.41 5.59
C ILE A 204 -27.10 -17.16 6.07
N ASP A 205 -27.90 -17.28 7.12
CA ASP A 205 -28.61 -16.12 7.68
C ASP A 205 -27.67 -15.13 8.38
N ALA A 206 -26.61 -15.61 9.04
CA ALA A 206 -25.56 -14.75 9.61
C ALA A 206 -24.82 -13.95 8.53
N LEU A 207 -24.54 -14.56 7.37
CA LEU A 207 -23.99 -13.85 6.21
C LEU A 207 -24.94 -12.75 5.70
N ARG A 208 -26.25 -13.02 5.65
CA ARG A 208 -27.29 -12.07 5.20
C ARG A 208 -27.54 -10.94 6.19
N ALA A 209 -27.60 -11.23 7.49
CA ALA A 209 -27.84 -10.24 8.54
C ALA A 209 -26.69 -9.22 8.66
N ASN A 210 -25.48 -9.62 8.24
CA ASN A 210 -24.30 -8.76 8.20
C ASN A 210 -24.22 -7.91 6.91
N HIS A 211 -25.25 -7.94 6.05
CA HIS A 211 -25.47 -7.00 4.95
C HIS A 211 -26.34 -5.85 5.47
N ASP A 212 -25.76 -4.66 5.60
CA ASP A 212 -26.30 -3.50 6.35
C ASP A 212 -27.76 -3.11 5.96
N PRO A 213 -28.72 -3.09 6.89
CA PRO A 213 -30.10 -2.70 6.65
C PRO A 213 -30.29 -1.19 6.84
N ALA A 214 -29.87 -0.38 5.87
CA ALA A 214 -29.99 1.08 5.97
C ALA A 214 -30.49 1.78 4.70
N VAL A 215 -31.61 1.34 4.11
CA VAL A 215 -32.50 2.21 3.31
C VAL A 215 -33.93 1.66 3.34
N LEU A 216 -34.77 2.16 4.24
CA LEU A 216 -36.23 2.03 4.14
C LEU A 216 -36.85 3.41 4.02
N VAL A 217 -37.32 3.75 2.82
CA VAL A 217 -38.42 4.69 2.59
C VAL A 217 -39.30 4.13 1.45
N ASP A 218 -40.49 3.65 1.83
CA ASP A 218 -41.82 3.60 1.15
C ASP A 218 -41.89 4.01 -0.33
N ARG A 219 -42.68 3.47 -1.28
CA ARG A 219 -43.82 2.52 -1.44
C ARG A 219 -43.99 2.46 -2.99
N ALA A 220 -44.40 1.43 -3.73
CA ALA A 220 -45.51 0.50 -3.58
C ALA A 220 -45.42 -0.64 -4.65
N GLN A 221 -45.95 -1.81 -4.29
CA GLN A 221 -46.47 -2.89 -5.15
C GLN A 221 -45.57 -3.49 -6.25
N GLY A 222 -44.74 -4.45 -5.83
CA GLY A 222 -44.22 -5.55 -6.64
C GLY A 222 -43.58 -6.58 -5.70
N GLY A 223 -44.05 -7.83 -5.71
CA GLY A 223 -43.68 -8.83 -4.68
C GLY A 223 -42.17 -9.16 -4.61
N PRO A 224 -41.72 -9.88 -3.56
CA PRO A 224 -40.30 -10.13 -3.25
C PRO A 224 -39.51 -10.85 -4.37
N SER A 225 -40.21 -11.61 -5.22
CA SER A 225 -39.60 -12.37 -6.33
C SER A 225 -39.13 -11.48 -7.50
N ALA A 226 -39.75 -10.30 -7.70
CA ALA A 226 -39.39 -9.39 -8.80
C ALA A 226 -38.04 -8.67 -8.56
N HIS A 227 -37.69 -8.43 -7.30
CA HIS A 227 -36.41 -7.81 -6.93
C HIS A 227 -35.24 -8.80 -6.99
N ILE A 228 -35.50 -10.08 -6.70
CA ILE A 228 -34.50 -11.16 -6.80
C ILE A 228 -34.16 -11.43 -8.28
N HIS A 229 -35.17 -11.50 -9.15
CA HIS A 229 -34.93 -11.59 -10.60
C HIS A 229 -34.29 -10.31 -11.16
N SER A 230 -34.68 -9.11 -10.70
CA SER A 230 -34.05 -7.87 -11.16
C SER A 230 -32.58 -7.73 -10.75
N GLY A 231 -32.14 -8.30 -9.62
CA GLY A 231 -30.74 -8.27 -9.19
C GLY A 231 -29.88 -9.30 -9.92
N ILE A 232 -30.41 -10.50 -10.13
CA ILE A 232 -29.75 -11.62 -10.81
C ILE A 232 -29.68 -11.35 -12.33
N SER A 233 -30.75 -10.83 -12.94
CA SER A 233 -30.78 -10.38 -14.35
C SER A 233 -30.17 -8.99 -14.57
N ALA A 234 -29.77 -8.25 -13.51
CA ALA A 234 -29.00 -7.02 -13.66
C ALA A 234 -27.49 -7.27 -13.76
N SER A 235 -26.99 -8.39 -13.22
CA SER A 235 -25.61 -8.83 -13.36
C SER A 235 -25.32 -9.36 -14.77
N GLU A 236 -26.27 -10.07 -15.36
CA GLU A 236 -26.27 -10.37 -16.81
C GLU A 236 -26.54 -9.07 -17.59
N GLY A 237 -25.63 -8.68 -18.47
CA GLY A 237 -25.79 -7.47 -19.27
C GLY A 237 -25.24 -6.17 -18.64
N LEU A 238 -24.65 -6.20 -17.42
CA LEU A 238 -24.13 -4.96 -16.79
C LEU A 238 -22.97 -4.36 -17.58
N MET A 239 -22.14 -5.21 -18.17
CA MET A 239 -21.03 -4.79 -19.02
C MET A 239 -21.52 -4.06 -20.25
N GLU A 240 -22.50 -4.65 -20.94
CA GLU A 240 -23.13 -4.12 -22.14
C GLU A 240 -23.88 -2.82 -21.84
N LYS A 241 -24.56 -2.74 -20.69
CA LYS A 241 -25.18 -1.49 -20.22
C LYS A 241 -24.13 -0.40 -19.95
N THR A 242 -23.04 -0.76 -19.27
CA THR A 242 -21.95 0.19 -18.95
C THR A 242 -21.28 0.68 -20.23
N GLU A 243 -21.00 -0.23 -21.16
CA GLU A 243 -20.44 0.09 -22.47
C GLU A 243 -21.35 1.02 -23.26
N TYR A 244 -22.64 0.69 -23.34
CA TYR A 244 -23.64 1.51 -24.01
C TYR A 244 -23.69 2.92 -23.43
N LEU A 245 -23.80 3.03 -22.10
CA LEU A 245 -23.88 4.32 -21.39
C LEU A 245 -22.60 5.14 -21.55
N LEU A 246 -21.42 4.52 -21.44
CA LEU A 246 -20.15 5.21 -21.62
C LEU A 246 -20.00 5.71 -23.06
N ARG A 247 -20.35 4.90 -24.05
CA ARG A 247 -20.29 5.29 -25.47
C ARG A 247 -21.28 6.41 -25.78
N ASP A 248 -22.48 6.35 -25.23
CA ASP A 248 -23.50 7.40 -25.39
C ASP A 248 -23.01 8.71 -24.75
N TRP A 249 -22.44 8.65 -23.54
CA TRP A 249 -21.84 9.83 -22.91
C TRP A 249 -20.70 10.44 -23.73
N VAL A 250 -19.80 9.61 -24.27
CA VAL A 250 -18.70 10.08 -25.13
C VAL A 250 -19.25 10.78 -26.37
N SER A 251 -20.33 10.27 -26.96
CA SER A 251 -21.04 10.92 -28.07
C SER A 251 -21.66 12.26 -27.64
N ILE A 252 -22.36 12.29 -26.50
CA ILE A 252 -22.97 13.51 -25.93
C ILE A 252 -21.91 14.59 -25.67
N TYR A 253 -20.79 14.21 -25.06
CA TYR A 253 -19.70 15.13 -24.70
C TYR A 253 -19.07 15.82 -25.93
N HIS A 254 -18.90 15.10 -27.03
CA HIS A 254 -18.33 15.67 -28.27
C HIS A 254 -19.37 16.27 -29.22
N SER A 255 -20.66 16.19 -28.90
CA SER A 255 -21.73 16.71 -29.75
C SER A 255 -21.75 18.25 -29.75
N PRO A 256 -21.63 18.91 -30.92
CA PRO A 256 -21.63 20.37 -31.01
C PRO A 256 -22.94 21.01 -30.52
N SER A 257 -24.06 20.28 -30.61
CA SER A 257 -25.40 20.72 -30.15
C SER A 257 -25.46 20.91 -28.63
N HIS A 258 -24.74 20.07 -27.88
CA HIS A 258 -24.79 20.04 -26.41
C HIS A 258 -23.80 20.98 -25.74
N SER A 259 -22.86 21.55 -26.51
CA SER A 259 -21.99 22.64 -26.05
C SER A 259 -22.78 23.89 -25.60
N ARG A 260 -24.00 24.08 -26.10
CA ARG A 260 -24.88 25.21 -25.77
C ARG A 260 -25.74 25.00 -24.51
N GLU A 261 -26.05 23.75 -24.14
CA GLU A 261 -26.86 23.40 -22.94
C GLU A 261 -26.26 22.19 -22.18
N PRO A 262 -25.05 22.32 -21.59
CA PRO A 262 -24.34 21.19 -20.98
C PRO A 262 -25.05 20.61 -19.75
N THR A 263 -25.76 21.44 -18.98
CA THR A 263 -26.53 21.00 -17.80
C THR A 263 -27.73 20.14 -18.20
N ARG A 264 -28.44 20.48 -19.27
CA ARG A 264 -29.57 19.70 -19.76
C ARG A 264 -29.14 18.34 -20.28
N ALA A 265 -28.07 18.29 -21.08
CA ALA A 265 -27.51 17.04 -21.58
C ALA A 265 -27.08 16.11 -20.43
N PHE A 266 -26.43 16.66 -19.39
CA PHE A 266 -26.08 15.92 -18.20
C PHE A 266 -27.30 15.41 -17.42
N SER A 267 -28.33 16.23 -17.22
CA SER A 267 -29.56 15.80 -16.53
C SER A 267 -30.27 14.66 -17.26
N LEU A 268 -30.33 14.70 -18.59
CA LEU A 268 -30.89 13.60 -19.41
C LEU A 268 -30.05 12.33 -19.28
N PHE A 269 -28.72 12.45 -19.26
CA PHE A 269 -27.83 11.31 -19.07
C PHE A 269 -27.96 10.68 -17.68
N VAL A 270 -28.12 11.50 -16.62
CA VAL A 270 -28.40 11.00 -15.27
C VAL A 270 -29.74 10.26 -15.21
N GLN A 271 -30.76 10.74 -15.94
CA GLN A 271 -32.03 10.02 -16.08
C GLN A 271 -31.84 8.66 -16.79
N GLN A 272 -30.99 8.58 -17.82
CA GLN A 272 -30.63 7.30 -18.44
C GLN A 272 -29.90 6.37 -17.47
N LEU A 273 -28.91 6.88 -16.71
CA LEU A 273 -28.22 6.08 -15.67
C LEU A 273 -29.20 5.50 -14.65
N ASN A 274 -30.19 6.29 -14.22
CA ASN A 274 -31.24 5.83 -13.32
C ASN A 274 -32.19 4.82 -14.00
N GLY A 275 -32.60 5.08 -15.25
CA GLY A 275 -33.46 4.20 -16.04
C GLY A 275 -32.84 2.83 -16.31
N HIS A 276 -31.52 2.79 -16.55
CA HIS A 276 -30.74 1.54 -16.67
C HIS A 276 -30.41 0.89 -15.31
N GLY A 277 -30.81 1.51 -14.20
CA GLY A 277 -30.68 0.97 -12.86
C GLY A 277 -29.27 1.07 -12.25
N ILE A 278 -28.36 1.83 -12.86
CA ILE A 278 -26.96 1.96 -12.38
C ILE A 278 -26.90 2.65 -11.02
N LEU A 279 -27.80 3.61 -10.77
CA LEU A 279 -27.83 4.42 -9.54
C LEU A 279 -28.64 3.78 -8.41
N LYS A 280 -29.09 2.53 -8.55
CA LYS A 280 -29.95 1.87 -7.56
C LYS A 280 -29.22 1.49 -6.28
N THR A 281 -27.97 1.02 -6.39
CA THR A 281 -27.19 0.55 -5.25
C THR A 281 -25.76 1.04 -5.32
N ASP A 282 -25.14 1.15 -4.16
CA ASP A 282 -23.76 1.57 -4.02
C ASP A 282 -22.76 0.60 -4.70
N ASP A 283 -23.08 -0.70 -4.73
CA ASP A 283 -22.35 -1.73 -5.48
C ASP A 283 -22.43 -1.51 -6.99
N LEU A 284 -23.61 -1.25 -7.55
CA LEU A 284 -23.77 -1.02 -9.00
C LEU A 284 -23.03 0.25 -9.46
N ILE A 285 -23.04 1.30 -8.64
CA ILE A 285 -22.24 2.51 -8.89
C ILE A 285 -20.74 2.17 -8.90
N THR A 286 -20.29 1.35 -7.94
CA THR A 286 -18.88 0.90 -7.87
C THR A 286 -18.48 0.11 -9.12
N ARG A 287 -19.31 -0.85 -9.53
CA ARG A 287 -19.08 -1.67 -10.72
C ARG A 287 -19.08 -0.82 -11.98
N PHE A 288 -20.03 0.11 -12.13
CA PHE A 288 -20.08 1.03 -13.27
C PHE A 288 -18.79 1.83 -13.44
N PHE A 289 -18.29 2.48 -12.37
CA PHE A 289 -17.04 3.24 -12.46
C PHE A 289 -15.82 2.35 -12.69
N ARG A 290 -15.78 1.17 -12.07
CA ARG A 290 -14.68 0.20 -12.26
C ARG A 290 -14.61 -0.26 -13.71
N MET A 291 -15.74 -0.71 -14.25
CA MET A 291 -15.85 -1.20 -15.63
C MET A 291 -15.59 -0.06 -16.62
N SER A 292 -16.14 1.13 -16.39
CA SER A 292 -15.85 2.31 -17.24
C SER A 292 -14.36 2.65 -17.25
N THR A 293 -13.69 2.57 -16.10
CA THR A 293 -12.24 2.79 -16.00
C THR A 293 -11.47 1.72 -16.78
N GLN A 294 -11.80 0.44 -16.59
CA GLN A 294 -11.19 -0.68 -17.31
C GLN A 294 -11.38 -0.55 -18.83
N MET A 295 -12.57 -0.19 -19.29
CA MET A 295 -12.85 0.04 -20.70
C MET A 295 -12.02 1.20 -21.28
N CYS A 296 -11.90 2.32 -20.56
CA CYS A 296 -11.05 3.44 -20.97
C CYS A 296 -9.58 3.02 -21.06
N VAL A 297 -9.11 2.21 -20.12
CA VAL A 297 -7.75 1.66 -20.09
C VAL A 297 -7.52 0.71 -21.28
N ASP A 298 -8.43 -0.23 -21.52
CA ASP A 298 -8.35 -1.18 -22.64
C ASP A 298 -8.33 -0.46 -24.00
N LEU A 299 -9.14 0.59 -24.16
CA LEU A 299 -9.11 1.42 -25.36
C LEU A 299 -7.76 2.11 -25.54
N CYS A 300 -7.12 2.57 -24.46
CA CYS A 300 -5.77 3.13 -24.53
C CYS A 300 -4.73 2.09 -24.91
N TYR A 301 -4.78 0.87 -24.35
CA TYR A 301 -3.89 -0.22 -24.74
C TYR A 301 -4.04 -0.58 -26.22
N ARG A 302 -5.28 -0.70 -26.72
CA ARG A 302 -5.54 -0.96 -28.14
C ARG A 302 -4.98 0.15 -29.02
N ALA A 303 -5.22 1.40 -28.67
CA ALA A 303 -4.70 2.55 -29.42
C ALA A 303 -3.16 2.61 -29.41
N LEU A 304 -2.52 2.31 -28.27
CA LEU A 304 -1.07 2.28 -28.14
C LEU A 304 -0.41 1.11 -28.88
N ALA A 305 -1.15 0.02 -29.11
CA ALA A 305 -0.69 -1.12 -29.91
C ALA A 305 -0.77 -0.86 -31.43
N GLU A 306 -1.52 0.15 -31.89
CA GLU A 306 -1.62 0.52 -33.31
C GLU A 306 -0.30 1.14 -33.81
N GLN A 307 0.54 0.34 -34.47
CA GLN A 307 1.85 0.79 -34.97
C GLN A 307 1.78 1.69 -36.23
N THR A 308 0.64 1.72 -36.92
CA THR A 308 0.48 2.42 -38.22
C THR A 308 0.09 3.89 -38.08
N VAL A 309 -0.14 4.38 -36.86
CA VAL A 309 -0.68 5.71 -36.59
C VAL A 309 0.37 6.60 -35.92
N THR A 310 0.39 7.90 -36.25
CA THR A 310 1.32 8.83 -35.61
C THR A 310 1.06 8.92 -34.10
N PRO A 311 2.10 9.07 -33.25
CA PRO A 311 1.94 9.13 -31.79
C PRO A 311 0.98 10.22 -31.31
N THR A 312 0.88 11.33 -32.06
CA THR A 312 -0.06 12.42 -31.75
C THR A 312 -1.51 12.00 -31.93
N LEU A 313 -1.83 11.29 -33.02
CA LEU A 313 -3.18 10.82 -33.29
C LEU A 313 -3.59 9.69 -32.33
N VAL A 314 -2.65 8.79 -31.97
CA VAL A 314 -2.87 7.77 -30.93
C VAL A 314 -3.25 8.42 -29.60
N ARG A 315 -2.50 9.43 -29.13
CA ARG A 315 -2.83 10.16 -27.90
C ARG A 315 -4.19 10.85 -27.98
N ALA A 316 -4.51 11.46 -29.13
CA ALA A 316 -5.81 12.09 -29.33
C ALA A 316 -6.98 11.08 -29.21
N LYS A 317 -6.81 9.86 -29.75
CA LYS A 317 -7.79 8.77 -29.57
C LYS A 317 -7.97 8.40 -28.09
N CYS A 318 -6.87 8.27 -27.35
CA CYS A 318 -6.95 7.99 -25.91
C CYS A 318 -7.68 9.11 -25.16
N PHE A 319 -7.30 10.37 -25.41
CA PHE A 319 -7.85 11.53 -24.72
C PHE A 319 -9.33 11.75 -25.01
N HIS A 320 -9.79 11.43 -26.21
CA HIS A 320 -11.20 11.51 -26.59
C HIS A 320 -12.11 10.81 -25.56
N THR A 321 -11.85 9.54 -25.26
CA THR A 321 -12.69 8.81 -24.29
C THR A 321 -12.39 9.20 -22.85
N LEU A 322 -11.12 9.39 -22.50
CA LEU A 322 -10.71 9.71 -21.13
C LEU A 322 -11.26 11.06 -20.65
N ASP A 323 -11.19 12.10 -21.48
CA ASP A 323 -11.65 13.44 -21.10
C ASP A 323 -13.18 13.48 -20.94
N ALA A 324 -13.91 12.75 -21.79
CA ALA A 324 -15.35 12.57 -21.62
C ALA A 324 -15.68 11.85 -20.30
N PHE A 325 -14.99 10.75 -19.98
CA PHE A 325 -15.18 10.02 -18.73
C PHE A 325 -14.87 10.88 -17.50
N VAL A 326 -13.77 11.64 -17.52
CA VAL A 326 -13.43 12.59 -16.46
C VAL A 326 -14.52 13.64 -16.28
N ARG A 327 -15.05 14.18 -17.38
CA ARG A 327 -16.14 15.17 -17.30
C ARG A 327 -17.38 14.57 -16.65
N LEU A 328 -17.72 13.31 -16.95
CA LEU A 328 -18.83 12.61 -16.30
C LEU A 328 -18.62 12.55 -14.79
N ILE A 329 -17.44 12.10 -14.35
CA ILE A 329 -17.09 12.00 -12.92
C ILE A 329 -17.21 13.37 -12.26
N ALA A 330 -16.61 14.42 -12.84
CA ALA A 330 -16.64 15.76 -12.27
C ALA A 330 -18.08 16.28 -12.12
N LEU A 331 -18.92 16.08 -13.13
CA LEU A 331 -20.33 16.49 -13.07
C LEU A 331 -21.13 15.69 -12.04
N LEU A 332 -20.92 14.38 -11.95
CA LEU A 332 -21.56 13.53 -10.93
C LEU A 332 -21.15 13.95 -9.51
N VAL A 333 -19.87 14.26 -9.27
CA VAL A 333 -19.41 14.78 -7.98
C VAL A 333 -20.05 16.13 -7.66
N LYS A 334 -20.07 17.06 -8.62
CA LYS A 334 -20.67 18.41 -8.41
C LYS A 334 -22.16 18.33 -8.05
N HIS A 335 -22.91 17.47 -8.74
CA HIS A 335 -24.36 17.36 -8.58
C HIS A 335 -24.80 16.23 -7.63
N SER A 336 -23.86 15.56 -6.95
CA SER A 336 -24.18 14.52 -5.98
C SER A 336 -24.83 15.13 -4.74
N GLY A 337 -26.08 14.75 -4.47
CA GLY A 337 -26.89 15.31 -3.38
C GLY A 337 -27.14 16.82 -3.52
N ASP A 338 -27.77 17.40 -2.50
CA ASP A 338 -28.15 18.82 -2.50
C ASP A 338 -26.93 19.75 -2.50
N SER A 339 -27.15 21.02 -2.85
CA SER A 339 -26.10 22.05 -2.90
C SER A 339 -25.44 22.30 -1.54
N SER A 340 -26.16 22.08 -0.44
CA SER A 340 -25.65 22.22 0.94
C SER A 340 -24.93 20.98 1.45
N ASN A 341 -25.17 19.79 0.87
CA ASN A 341 -24.60 18.54 1.35
C ASN A 341 -23.24 18.28 0.69
N THR A 342 -22.19 18.80 1.32
CA THR A 342 -20.81 18.59 0.86
C THR A 342 -20.29 17.17 1.11
N GLY A 343 -20.86 16.45 2.09
CA GLY A 343 -20.43 15.11 2.49
C GLY A 343 -20.61 14.06 1.40
N THR A 344 -21.78 14.03 0.75
CA THR A 344 -22.07 13.06 -0.32
C THR A 344 -21.14 13.26 -1.53
N LYS A 345 -20.84 14.52 -1.88
CA LYS A 345 -19.90 14.89 -2.96
C LYS A 345 -18.50 14.34 -2.70
N ILE A 346 -18.01 14.53 -1.47
CA ILE A 346 -16.69 14.06 -1.06
C ILE A 346 -16.63 12.53 -0.93
N ASN A 347 -17.70 11.89 -0.45
CA ASN A 347 -17.77 10.43 -0.41
C ASN A 347 -17.72 9.84 -1.82
N LEU A 348 -18.48 10.39 -2.77
CA LEU A 348 -18.44 9.96 -4.16
C LEU A 348 -17.05 10.18 -4.78
N LEU A 349 -16.41 11.33 -4.52
CA LEU A 349 -15.06 11.60 -5.00
C LEU A 349 -14.05 10.57 -4.47
N ASN A 350 -14.01 10.35 -3.16
CA ASN A 350 -13.10 9.36 -2.56
C ASN A 350 -13.35 7.96 -3.13
N LYS A 351 -14.63 7.61 -3.34
CA LYS A 351 -15.00 6.34 -3.93
C LYS A 351 -14.46 6.18 -5.35
N VAL A 352 -14.68 7.17 -6.22
CA VAL A 352 -14.20 7.11 -7.61
C VAL A 352 -12.67 7.10 -7.66
N LEU A 353 -11.99 7.94 -6.87
CA LEU A 353 -10.53 7.93 -6.78
C LEU A 353 -10.00 6.57 -6.30
N GLY A 354 -10.63 5.98 -5.29
CA GLY A 354 -10.29 4.64 -4.79
C GLY A 354 -10.49 3.55 -5.84
N ILE A 355 -11.58 3.62 -6.61
CA ILE A 355 -11.84 2.69 -7.72
C ILE A 355 -10.76 2.81 -8.80
N VAL A 356 -10.45 4.04 -9.24
CA VAL A 356 -9.42 4.28 -10.27
C VAL A 356 -8.04 3.84 -9.78
N ALA A 357 -7.70 4.14 -8.52
CA ALA A 357 -6.45 3.69 -7.90
C ALA A 357 -6.38 2.16 -7.78
N GLY A 358 -7.47 1.50 -7.40
CA GLY A 358 -7.56 0.04 -7.35
C GLY A 358 -7.39 -0.61 -8.73
N VAL A 359 -8.02 -0.05 -9.76
CA VAL A 359 -7.84 -0.52 -11.15
C VAL A 359 -6.40 -0.29 -11.62
N LEU A 360 -5.76 0.83 -11.25
CA LEU A 360 -4.35 1.09 -11.55
C LEU A 360 -3.44 0.04 -10.93
N MET A 361 -3.58 -0.20 -9.63
CA MET A 361 -2.74 -1.16 -8.91
C MET A 361 -2.92 -2.57 -9.47
N GLN A 362 -4.17 -2.97 -9.74
CA GLN A 362 -4.47 -4.27 -10.35
C GLN A 362 -3.88 -4.39 -11.76
N ASP A 363 -3.98 -3.35 -12.60
CA ASP A 363 -3.36 -3.36 -13.94
C ASP A 363 -1.84 -3.39 -13.86
N HIS A 364 -1.24 -2.64 -12.92
CA HIS A 364 0.21 -2.61 -12.70
C HIS A 364 0.75 -3.98 -12.27
N ASP A 365 0.08 -4.66 -11.33
CA ASP A 365 0.47 -6.00 -10.86
C ASP A 365 0.27 -7.08 -11.94
N ASN A 366 -0.76 -6.93 -12.78
CA ASN A 366 -1.06 -7.92 -13.83
C ASN A 366 -0.21 -7.74 -15.09
N ARG A 367 0.01 -6.50 -15.53
CA ARG A 367 0.73 -6.19 -16.79
C ARG A 367 2.24 -6.04 -16.60
N LEU A 368 2.70 -5.72 -15.39
CA LEU A 368 4.12 -5.56 -15.06
C LEU A 368 4.82 -4.60 -16.03
N ALA A 369 5.70 -5.12 -16.90
CA ALA A 369 6.47 -4.35 -17.86
C ALA A 369 5.62 -3.75 -19.00
N GLU A 370 4.44 -4.31 -19.26
CA GLU A 370 3.52 -3.79 -20.29
C GLU A 370 2.65 -2.63 -19.78
N PHE A 371 2.65 -2.37 -18.47
CA PHE A 371 1.79 -1.37 -17.84
C PHE A 371 1.90 0.02 -18.50
N GLN A 372 0.75 0.62 -18.80
CA GLN A 372 0.66 1.97 -19.38
C GLN A 372 0.10 2.99 -18.39
N GLN A 373 0.93 3.94 -17.98
CA GLN A 373 0.54 5.02 -17.05
C GLN A 373 -0.40 6.08 -17.65
N LEU A 374 -0.48 6.20 -18.99
CA LEU A 374 -1.20 7.25 -19.71
C LEU A 374 -2.69 7.41 -19.29
N PRO A 375 -3.53 6.36 -19.29
CA PRO A 375 -4.94 6.51 -18.94
C PRO A 375 -5.13 7.05 -17.52
N TYR A 376 -4.41 6.50 -16.55
CA TYR A 376 -4.51 6.90 -15.15
C TYR A 376 -3.98 8.32 -14.92
N HIS A 377 -2.83 8.65 -15.52
CA HIS A 377 -2.26 9.98 -15.45
C HIS A 377 -3.27 11.03 -15.93
N ARG A 378 -3.86 10.80 -17.12
CA ARG A 378 -4.83 11.72 -17.72
C ARG A 378 -6.09 11.84 -16.86
N VAL A 379 -6.63 10.73 -16.36
CA VAL A 379 -7.81 10.74 -15.49
C VAL A 379 -7.56 11.57 -14.23
N PHE A 380 -6.46 11.33 -13.51
CA PHE A 380 -6.17 12.06 -12.28
C PHE A 380 -5.92 13.54 -12.53
N ILE A 381 -5.11 13.92 -13.53
CA ILE A 381 -4.79 15.34 -13.75
C ILE A 381 -6.00 16.12 -14.24
N MET A 382 -6.78 15.56 -15.19
CA MET A 382 -7.93 16.27 -15.73
C MET A 382 -9.04 16.38 -14.69
N LEU A 383 -9.26 15.33 -13.89
CA LEU A 383 -10.24 15.38 -12.80
C LEU A 383 -9.83 16.40 -11.73
N PHE A 384 -8.54 16.45 -11.39
CA PHE A 384 -8.02 17.45 -10.46
C PHE A 384 -8.27 18.88 -10.97
N LEU A 385 -8.01 19.13 -12.26
CA LEU A 385 -8.23 20.44 -12.87
C LEU A 385 -9.72 20.83 -12.90
N GLU A 386 -10.59 19.90 -13.30
CA GLU A 386 -12.05 20.09 -13.31
C GLU A 386 -12.60 20.43 -11.91
N LEU A 387 -12.15 19.73 -10.87
CA LEU A 387 -12.58 19.95 -9.48
C LEU A 387 -11.90 21.16 -8.81
N ASN A 388 -10.95 21.80 -9.49
CA ASN A 388 -10.30 23.05 -9.04
C ASN A 388 -10.71 24.26 -9.91
N ALA A 389 -11.73 24.12 -10.74
CA ALA A 389 -12.34 25.23 -11.46
C ALA A 389 -12.91 26.28 -10.47
N PRO A 390 -12.92 27.58 -10.85
CA PRO A 390 -13.41 28.65 -9.99
C PRO A 390 -14.94 28.68 -9.94
N GLU A 391 -15.53 27.67 -9.29
CA GLU A 391 -16.97 27.54 -9.04
C GLU A 391 -17.22 27.52 -7.53
N ALA A 392 -18.21 28.27 -7.03
CA ALA A 392 -18.49 28.40 -5.59
C ALA A 392 -18.70 27.04 -4.89
N ILE A 393 -19.35 26.08 -5.56
CA ILE A 393 -19.57 24.73 -5.03
C ILE A 393 -18.27 23.95 -4.84
N LEU A 394 -17.29 24.16 -5.73
CA LEU A 394 -15.98 23.52 -5.67
C LEU A 394 -15.07 24.20 -4.65
N GLU A 395 -15.14 25.53 -4.53
CA GLU A 395 -14.42 26.29 -3.50
C GLU A 395 -14.82 25.84 -2.09
N ALA A 396 -16.11 25.61 -1.87
CA ALA A 396 -16.64 25.13 -0.58
C ALA A 396 -16.09 23.76 -0.15
N ILE A 397 -15.68 22.91 -1.09
CA ILE A 397 -15.16 21.56 -0.83
C ILE A 397 -13.67 21.41 -1.20
N ASN A 398 -12.99 22.51 -1.56
CA ASN A 398 -11.68 22.44 -2.20
C ASN A 398 -10.64 21.74 -1.31
N TYR A 399 -10.62 22.06 -0.02
CA TYR A 399 -9.67 21.45 0.92
C TYR A 399 -9.85 19.92 1.02
N GLN A 400 -11.09 19.44 1.03
CA GLN A 400 -11.42 18.02 1.03
C GLN A 400 -11.07 17.35 -0.31
N VAL A 401 -11.23 18.06 -1.43
CA VAL A 401 -10.75 17.60 -2.75
C VAL A 401 -9.23 17.43 -2.71
N LEU A 402 -8.47 18.44 -2.28
CA LEU A 402 -7.01 18.37 -2.15
C LEU A 402 -6.60 17.20 -1.24
N THR A 403 -7.34 17.00 -0.14
CA THR A 403 -7.12 15.90 0.81
C THR A 403 -7.29 14.54 0.14
N ALA A 404 -8.38 14.35 -0.60
CA ALA A 404 -8.68 13.11 -1.31
C ALA A 404 -7.60 12.77 -2.37
N PHE A 405 -7.14 13.77 -3.13
CA PHE A 405 -6.06 13.58 -4.11
C PHE A 405 -4.72 13.25 -3.44
N CYS A 406 -4.35 13.92 -2.35
CA CYS A 406 -3.12 13.60 -1.63
C CYS A 406 -3.15 12.19 -1.05
N HIS A 407 -4.26 11.76 -0.44
CA HIS A 407 -4.40 10.39 0.05
C HIS A 407 -4.28 9.38 -1.09
N THR A 408 -4.91 9.64 -2.23
CA THR A 408 -4.83 8.80 -3.42
C THR A 408 -3.39 8.70 -3.93
N LEU A 409 -2.67 9.83 -4.04
CA LEU A 409 -1.27 9.86 -4.45
C LEU A 409 -0.35 9.19 -3.42
N HIS A 410 -0.64 9.28 -2.13
CA HIS A 410 0.10 8.57 -1.09
C HIS A 410 -0.06 7.04 -1.21
N ILE A 411 -1.29 6.57 -1.49
CA ILE A 411 -1.57 5.15 -1.76
C ILE A 411 -0.79 4.68 -2.99
N LEU A 412 -0.84 5.48 -4.06
CA LEU A 412 -0.17 5.22 -5.35
C LEU A 412 1.31 5.63 -5.38
N ARG A 413 1.94 5.83 -4.22
CA ARG A 413 3.35 6.24 -4.14
C ARG A 413 4.25 5.29 -4.94
N PRO A 414 5.39 5.77 -5.45
CA PRO A 414 6.26 4.95 -6.33
C PRO A 414 6.75 3.63 -5.73
N SER A 415 6.85 3.50 -4.40
CA SER A 415 7.19 2.23 -3.74
C SER A 415 6.08 1.18 -3.77
N LYS A 416 4.84 1.58 -4.07
CA LYS A 416 3.68 0.70 -4.27
C LYS A 416 3.39 0.44 -5.74
N SER A 417 3.52 1.46 -6.60
CA SER A 417 3.33 1.31 -8.05
C SER A 417 4.53 1.89 -8.83
N PRO A 418 5.69 1.21 -8.87
CA PRO A 418 6.90 1.72 -9.52
C PRO A 418 6.73 2.09 -11.01
N GLY A 419 5.87 1.36 -11.74
CA GLY A 419 5.57 1.65 -13.15
C GLY A 419 4.84 2.99 -13.37
N PHE A 420 4.28 3.57 -12.31
CA PHE A 420 3.57 4.85 -12.34
C PHE A 420 4.44 6.02 -11.83
N ALA A 421 5.72 5.79 -11.49
CA ALA A 421 6.57 6.79 -10.80
C ALA A 421 6.73 8.11 -11.58
N TYR A 422 6.80 8.07 -12.91
CA TYR A 422 6.94 9.28 -13.73
C TYR A 422 5.66 10.11 -13.76
N ALA A 423 4.52 9.48 -14.09
CA ALA A 423 3.21 10.14 -14.03
C ALA A 423 2.89 10.64 -12.62
N TRP A 424 3.24 9.88 -11.59
CA TRP A 424 3.09 10.29 -10.20
C TRP A 424 3.87 11.58 -9.90
N LEU A 425 5.14 11.65 -10.35
CA LEU A 425 5.94 12.86 -10.18
C LEU A 425 5.35 14.04 -10.96
N GLU A 426 4.86 13.83 -12.18
CA GLU A 426 4.17 14.86 -12.97
C GLU A 426 2.92 15.39 -12.27
N LEU A 427 2.13 14.52 -11.62
CA LEU A 427 0.95 14.93 -10.84
C LEU A 427 1.33 15.76 -9.60
N VAL A 428 2.27 15.25 -8.79
CA VAL A 428 2.72 15.94 -7.57
C VAL A 428 3.39 17.27 -7.90
N SER A 429 4.15 17.33 -8.99
CA SER A 429 4.84 18.55 -9.42
C SER A 429 4.01 19.47 -10.32
N HIS A 430 2.75 19.13 -10.59
CA HIS A 430 1.92 19.93 -11.46
C HIS A 430 1.68 21.33 -10.87
N ARG A 431 1.87 22.38 -11.68
CA ARG A 431 1.81 23.80 -11.23
C ARG A 431 0.55 24.16 -10.45
N VAL A 432 -0.62 23.63 -10.86
CA VAL A 432 -1.90 23.88 -10.17
C VAL A 432 -1.96 23.11 -8.85
N PHE A 433 -1.40 21.90 -8.80
CA PHE A 433 -1.36 21.10 -7.59
C PHE A 433 -0.48 21.78 -6.54
N ILE A 434 0.75 22.15 -6.91
CA ILE A 434 1.67 22.92 -6.04
C ILE A 434 1.01 24.21 -5.57
N GLY A 435 0.46 25.02 -6.49
CA GLY A 435 -0.16 26.30 -6.17
C GLY A 435 -1.32 26.16 -5.18
N ARG A 436 -2.20 25.16 -5.38
CA ARG A 436 -3.32 24.90 -4.46
C ARG A 436 -2.84 24.42 -3.09
N MET A 437 -1.86 23.51 -3.04
CA MET A 437 -1.35 22.93 -1.80
C MET A 437 -0.52 23.90 -0.95
N LEU A 438 0.36 24.70 -1.59
CA LEU A 438 1.37 25.49 -0.89
C LEU A 438 1.07 26.99 -0.84
N ALA A 439 0.34 27.54 -1.81
CA ALA A 439 0.08 28.98 -1.90
C ALA A 439 -1.36 29.37 -1.51
N VAL A 440 -2.36 28.71 -2.09
CA VAL A 440 -3.77 29.13 -1.98
C VAL A 440 -4.43 28.63 -0.69
N THR A 441 -4.08 27.43 -0.22
CA THR A 441 -4.68 26.86 0.98
C THR A 441 -4.31 27.67 2.23
N PRO A 442 -5.29 28.22 2.98
CA PRO A 442 -5.02 29.09 4.10
C PRO A 442 -4.35 28.34 5.26
N GLN A 443 -3.64 29.09 6.11
CA GLN A 443 -2.97 28.56 7.31
C GLN A 443 -2.00 27.41 7.03
N GLN A 444 -1.50 27.29 5.78
CA GLN A 444 -0.52 26.28 5.39
C GLN A 444 -1.02 24.83 5.63
N LYS A 445 -2.34 24.59 5.68
CA LYS A 445 -2.90 23.26 5.98
C LYS A 445 -2.48 22.18 4.99
N GLY A 446 -2.19 22.55 3.74
CA GLY A 446 -1.70 21.62 2.72
C GLY A 446 -0.23 21.23 2.86
N TRP A 447 0.58 21.96 3.64
CA TRP A 447 2.02 21.75 3.67
C TRP A 447 2.42 20.37 4.18
N GLY A 448 1.83 19.90 5.29
CA GLY A 448 2.17 18.59 5.86
C GLY A 448 1.87 17.44 4.89
N MET A 449 0.75 17.55 4.16
CA MET A 449 0.34 16.56 3.17
C MET A 449 1.29 16.53 1.96
N TYR A 450 1.70 17.71 1.48
CA TYR A 450 2.65 17.80 0.38
C TYR A 450 4.06 17.33 0.79
N ALA A 451 4.50 17.65 2.02
CA ALA A 451 5.75 17.14 2.58
C ALA A 451 5.75 15.61 2.66
N GLN A 452 4.63 14.99 3.05
CA GLN A 452 4.50 13.54 3.06
C GLN A 452 4.71 12.92 1.67
N LEU A 453 4.14 13.52 0.61
CA LEU A 453 4.36 13.05 -0.76
C LEU A 453 5.84 13.17 -1.17
N LEU A 454 6.51 14.29 -0.87
CA LEU A 454 7.95 14.41 -1.13
C LEU A 454 8.78 13.38 -0.35
N ILE A 455 8.42 13.10 0.90
CA ILE A 455 9.04 12.04 1.70
C ILE A 455 8.85 10.67 1.03
N ASP A 456 7.67 10.36 0.49
CA ASP A 456 7.45 9.11 -0.24
C ASP A 456 8.36 9.00 -1.48
N LEU A 457 8.53 10.11 -2.22
CA LEU A 457 9.44 10.19 -3.36
C LEU A 457 10.91 9.97 -2.94
N PHE A 458 11.36 10.65 -1.89
CA PHE A 458 12.74 10.52 -1.42
C PHE A 458 13.02 9.13 -0.87
N LYS A 459 12.09 8.54 -0.12
CA LYS A 459 12.20 7.15 0.36
C LYS A 459 12.29 6.15 -0.80
N PHE A 460 11.52 6.37 -1.87
CA PHE A 460 11.60 5.53 -3.06
C PHE A 460 12.96 5.68 -3.78
N LEU A 461 13.48 6.90 -3.89
CA LEU A 461 14.76 7.16 -4.56
C LEU A 461 15.98 6.72 -3.75
N ALA A 462 15.91 6.80 -2.41
CA ALA A 462 17.01 6.57 -1.49
C ALA A 462 17.85 5.30 -1.78
N PRO A 463 17.27 4.09 -1.95
CA PRO A 463 18.06 2.89 -2.22
C PRO A 463 18.82 2.97 -3.55
N PHE A 464 18.27 3.63 -4.56
CA PHE A 464 18.95 3.80 -5.84
C PHE A 464 20.06 4.84 -5.76
N LEU A 465 19.82 5.95 -5.05
CA LEU A 465 20.77 7.05 -4.94
C LEU A 465 21.95 6.79 -4.01
N ARG A 466 21.89 5.76 -3.16
CA ARG A 466 23.05 5.29 -2.39
C ARG A 466 24.12 4.67 -3.28
N ASN A 467 23.74 4.15 -4.45
CA ASN A 467 24.68 3.59 -5.40
C ASN A 467 25.35 4.70 -6.22
N ALA A 468 26.65 4.55 -6.49
CA ALA A 468 27.39 5.50 -7.32
C ALA A 468 26.92 5.49 -8.79
N GLU A 469 26.46 4.33 -9.28
CA GLU A 469 25.96 4.16 -10.64
C GLU A 469 24.43 4.16 -10.68
N LEU A 470 23.87 5.09 -11.45
CA LEU A 470 22.42 5.21 -11.64
C LEU A 470 22.02 4.71 -13.03
N ALA A 471 21.06 3.80 -13.07
CA ALA A 471 20.42 3.44 -14.33
C ALA A 471 19.73 4.66 -14.96
N LYS A 472 19.73 4.73 -16.29
CA LYS A 472 19.14 5.85 -17.06
C LYS A 472 17.72 6.26 -16.61
N PRO A 473 16.79 5.32 -16.32
CA PRO A 473 15.47 5.69 -15.80
C PRO A 473 15.54 6.44 -14.46
N VAL A 474 16.38 5.97 -13.53
CA VAL A 474 16.59 6.60 -12.22
C VAL A 474 17.19 7.99 -12.39
N THR A 475 18.17 8.16 -13.28
CA THR A 475 18.76 9.48 -13.59
C THR A 475 17.70 10.47 -14.08
N LEU A 476 16.77 10.02 -14.92
CA LEU A 476 15.69 10.88 -15.41
C LEU A 476 14.76 11.30 -14.27
N LEU A 477 14.38 10.36 -13.40
CA LEU A 477 13.54 10.64 -12.24
C LEU A 477 14.23 11.59 -11.27
N TYR A 478 15.50 11.37 -10.96
CA TYR A 478 16.35 12.25 -10.15
C TYR A 478 16.41 13.69 -10.71
N LYS A 479 16.62 13.85 -12.03
CA LYS A 479 16.58 15.16 -12.68
C LYS A 479 15.21 15.84 -12.54
N GLY A 480 14.12 15.06 -12.63
CA GLY A 480 12.77 15.53 -12.33
C GLY A 480 12.66 16.05 -10.89
N THR A 481 13.12 15.26 -9.91
CA THR A 481 13.13 15.62 -8.49
C THR A 481 13.92 16.90 -8.22
N LEU A 482 15.10 17.08 -8.84
CA LEU A 482 15.88 18.31 -8.73
C LEU A 482 15.13 19.53 -9.25
N ARG A 483 14.41 19.41 -10.38
CA ARG A 483 13.60 20.52 -10.90
C ARG A 483 12.47 20.89 -9.95
N VAL A 484 11.81 19.90 -9.34
CA VAL A 484 10.79 20.15 -8.31
C VAL A 484 11.40 20.87 -7.12
N LEU A 485 12.53 20.39 -6.59
CA LEU A 485 13.22 21.03 -5.47
C LEU A 485 13.66 22.47 -5.80
N LEU A 486 14.11 22.73 -7.02
CA LEU A 486 14.48 24.09 -7.47
C LEU A 486 13.28 25.03 -7.50
N VAL A 487 12.12 24.57 -8.01
CA VAL A 487 10.87 25.35 -7.98
C VAL A 487 10.46 25.63 -6.53
N LEU A 488 10.52 24.62 -5.66
CA LEU A 488 10.18 24.78 -4.24
C LEU A 488 11.13 25.75 -3.53
N LEU A 489 12.43 25.68 -3.80
CA LEU A 489 13.42 26.59 -3.23
C LEU A 489 13.17 28.04 -3.65
N HIS A 490 12.81 28.27 -4.92
CA HIS A 490 12.57 29.61 -5.44
C HIS A 490 11.23 30.18 -4.96
N ASP A 491 10.13 29.43 -5.09
CA ASP A 491 8.78 29.94 -4.87
C ASP A 491 8.29 29.77 -3.42
N PHE A 492 8.76 28.72 -2.73
CA PHE A 492 8.30 28.28 -1.41
C PHE A 492 9.46 27.92 -0.45
N PRO A 493 10.48 28.79 -0.27
CA PRO A 493 11.63 28.46 0.56
C PRO A 493 11.25 28.18 2.02
N GLU A 494 10.25 28.86 2.58
CA GLU A 494 9.79 28.62 3.95
C GLU A 494 9.23 27.20 4.15
N PHE A 495 8.64 26.61 3.13
CA PHE A 495 8.19 25.22 3.17
C PHE A 495 9.38 24.25 3.27
N LEU A 496 10.43 24.46 2.47
CA LEU A 496 11.64 23.65 2.59
C LEU A 496 12.33 23.85 3.94
N CYS A 497 12.31 25.08 4.48
CA CYS A 497 12.83 25.39 5.82
C CYS A 497 12.09 24.59 6.90
N ASP A 498 10.76 24.64 6.92
CA ASP A 498 9.97 24.05 8.01
C ASP A 498 10.07 22.51 8.05
N TYR A 499 10.28 21.87 6.89
CA TYR A 499 10.36 20.42 6.71
C TYR A 499 11.78 19.88 6.45
N HIS A 500 12.83 20.72 6.56
CA HIS A 500 14.21 20.35 6.22
C HIS A 500 14.68 19.08 6.93
N TYR A 501 14.34 18.93 8.21
CA TYR A 501 14.74 17.79 9.03
C TYR A 501 14.19 16.49 8.44
N GLY A 502 12.86 16.42 8.25
CA GLY A 502 12.20 15.22 7.72
C GLY A 502 12.68 14.84 6.33
N PHE A 503 13.02 15.82 5.48
CA PHE A 503 13.60 15.53 4.16
C PHE A 503 15.05 15.04 4.24
N CYS A 504 15.89 15.69 5.05
CA CYS A 504 17.29 15.27 5.23
C CYS A 504 17.41 13.89 5.87
N ASP A 505 16.41 13.49 6.67
CA ASP A 505 16.38 12.18 7.33
C ASP A 505 16.15 11.02 6.35
N VAL A 506 15.57 11.28 5.18
CA VAL A 506 15.27 10.28 4.16
C VAL A 506 16.15 10.37 2.92
N ILE A 507 16.80 11.51 2.68
CA ILE A 507 17.73 11.70 1.56
C ILE A 507 19.11 11.16 1.95
N PRO A 508 19.69 10.21 1.17
CA PRO A 508 21.01 9.67 1.47
C PRO A 508 22.10 10.75 1.61
N PRO A 509 23.07 10.60 2.53
CA PRO A 509 24.10 11.61 2.78
C PRO A 509 24.94 11.98 1.56
N ASN A 510 25.16 11.05 0.64
CA ASN A 510 25.90 11.25 -0.61
C ASN A 510 25.14 12.08 -1.66
N CYS A 511 23.84 12.34 -1.46
CA CYS A 511 23.01 13.18 -2.34
C CYS A 511 23.21 14.69 -2.05
N ILE A 512 24.45 15.16 -2.16
CA ILE A 512 24.88 16.51 -1.72
C ILE A 512 24.02 17.60 -2.35
N GLN A 513 23.78 17.54 -3.67
CA GLN A 513 23.00 18.56 -4.36
C GLN A 513 21.55 18.66 -3.85
N MET A 514 20.88 17.53 -3.65
CA MET A 514 19.50 17.52 -3.13
C MET A 514 19.45 18.09 -1.71
N ARG A 515 20.37 17.68 -0.84
CA ARG A 515 20.45 18.19 0.54
C ARG A 515 20.74 19.68 0.55
N ASN A 516 21.66 20.16 -0.31
CA ASN A 516 21.98 21.58 -0.41
C ASN A 516 20.78 22.42 -0.86
N LEU A 517 19.96 21.96 -1.81
CA LEU A 517 18.75 22.68 -2.21
C LEU A 517 17.78 22.88 -1.04
N ILE A 518 17.70 21.92 -0.13
CA ILE A 518 16.82 21.99 1.05
C ILE A 518 17.46 22.86 2.13
N LEU A 519 18.74 22.63 2.44
CA LEU A 519 19.47 23.32 3.52
C LEU A 519 19.88 24.76 3.15
N SER A 520 19.79 25.13 1.88
CA SER A 520 19.98 26.50 1.41
C SER A 520 18.67 27.31 1.42
N ALA A 521 17.54 26.69 1.76
CA ALA A 521 16.29 27.42 1.95
C ALA A 521 16.37 28.25 3.24
N PHE A 522 15.96 29.52 3.17
CA PHE A 522 15.81 30.42 4.31
C PHE A 522 14.59 31.34 4.10
N PRO A 523 14.00 31.90 5.17
CA PRO A 523 12.84 32.79 5.05
C PRO A 523 13.12 34.00 4.16
N ARG A 524 12.20 34.35 3.24
CA ARG A 524 12.41 35.42 2.25
C ARG A 524 12.66 36.81 2.83
N ASN A 525 12.18 37.06 4.06
CA ASN A 525 12.38 38.31 4.77
C ASN A 525 13.73 38.39 5.51
N MET A 526 14.50 37.30 5.56
CA MET A 526 15.83 37.28 6.15
C MET A 526 16.87 37.74 5.13
N ARG A 527 17.83 38.56 5.57
CA ARG A 527 18.99 38.94 4.76
C ARG A 527 20.24 38.28 5.32
N LEU A 528 20.82 37.36 4.57
CA LEU A 528 22.05 36.71 4.96
C LEU A 528 23.25 37.63 4.68
N PRO A 529 24.16 37.83 5.64
CA PRO A 529 25.41 38.53 5.37
C PRO A 529 26.27 37.71 4.40
N ASP A 530 27.06 38.39 3.56
CA ASP A 530 28.03 37.72 2.69
C ASP A 530 29.09 37.01 3.56
N PRO A 531 29.23 35.68 3.47
CA PRO A 531 30.23 34.93 4.24
C PRO A 531 31.68 35.37 3.99
N PHE A 532 31.95 36.01 2.84
CA PHE A 532 33.28 36.51 2.49
C PHE A 532 33.54 37.95 2.97
N THR A 533 32.61 38.56 3.70
CA THR A 533 32.80 39.88 4.32
C THR A 533 33.98 39.82 5.29
N PRO A 534 35.05 40.62 5.09
CA PRO A 534 36.19 40.64 6.00
C PRO A 534 35.76 41.02 7.43
N ASN A 535 36.25 40.26 8.41
CA ASN A 535 35.95 40.47 9.84
C ASN A 535 34.45 40.38 10.20
N LEU A 536 33.67 39.56 9.49
CA LEU A 536 32.28 39.27 9.83
C LEU A 536 32.17 38.71 11.27
N LYS A 537 31.47 39.45 12.13
CA LYS A 537 31.20 39.06 13.53
C LYS A 537 29.86 38.34 13.62
N VAL A 538 29.88 37.02 13.48
CA VAL A 538 28.67 36.17 13.49
C VAL A 538 27.95 36.25 14.84
N ASP A 539 28.70 36.39 15.94
CA ASP A 539 28.21 36.54 17.31
C ASP A 539 27.41 37.83 17.55
N MET A 540 27.50 38.81 16.66
CA MET A 540 26.77 40.08 16.72
C MET A 540 25.47 40.07 15.91
N LEU A 541 25.19 39.00 15.17
CA LEU A 541 23.97 38.90 14.36
C LEU A 541 22.76 38.62 15.26
N PRO A 542 21.68 39.43 15.20
CA PRO A 542 20.51 39.23 16.05
C PRO A 542 19.81 37.88 15.80
N GLU A 543 19.94 37.33 14.60
CA GLU A 543 19.30 36.09 14.19
C GLU A 543 19.84 34.86 14.94
N ILE A 544 21.08 34.88 15.45
CA ILE A 544 21.66 33.73 16.19
C ILE A 544 20.94 33.44 17.50
N ALA A 545 20.21 34.42 18.04
CA ALA A 545 19.41 34.25 19.25
C ALA A 545 18.10 33.48 18.97
N HIS A 546 17.66 33.43 17.72
CA HIS A 546 16.38 32.86 17.33
C HIS A 546 16.54 31.40 16.92
N ALA A 547 15.76 30.50 17.54
CA ALA A 547 15.76 29.11 17.14
C ALA A 547 14.97 28.93 15.83
N PRO A 548 15.46 28.10 14.89
CA PRO A 548 14.69 27.77 13.69
C PRO A 548 13.45 26.96 14.04
N ARG A 549 12.42 27.07 13.21
CA ARG A 549 11.23 26.22 13.30
C ARG A 549 11.53 24.82 12.77
N VAL A 550 11.21 23.79 13.53
CA VAL A 550 11.32 22.38 13.12
C VAL A 550 9.98 21.71 13.34
N LEU A 551 9.28 21.36 12.26
CA LEU A 551 7.93 20.76 12.35
C LEU A 551 7.94 19.25 12.59
N THR A 552 9.08 18.58 12.36
CA THR A 552 9.21 17.15 12.62
C THR A 552 9.50 16.92 14.10
N ASN A 553 8.74 16.04 14.76
CA ASN A 553 8.97 15.69 16.17
C ASN A 553 10.16 14.73 16.32
N PHE A 554 11.37 15.23 16.09
CA PHE A 554 12.61 14.45 16.18
C PHE A 554 12.82 13.81 17.56
N ALA A 555 12.31 14.41 18.65
CA ALA A 555 12.41 13.82 19.98
C ALA A 555 11.67 12.47 20.09
N SER A 556 10.56 12.30 19.35
CA SER A 556 9.81 11.04 19.29
C SER A 556 10.54 9.93 18.51
N MET A 557 11.49 10.31 17.64
CA MET A 557 12.33 9.40 16.86
C MET A 557 13.45 8.76 17.70
N ILE A 558 13.70 9.28 18.91
CA ILE A 558 14.64 8.68 19.86
C ILE A 558 13.99 7.44 20.47
N GLN A 559 14.17 6.32 19.80
CA GLN A 559 13.70 5.00 20.23
C GLN A 559 14.89 4.07 20.45
N PRO A 560 14.79 3.14 21.42
CA PRO A 560 13.65 2.89 22.30
C PRO A 560 13.44 3.96 23.38
N LEU A 561 12.23 4.06 23.96
CA LEU A 561 11.91 4.99 25.05
C LEU A 561 12.84 4.86 26.26
N GLY A 562 13.35 3.65 26.54
CA GLY A 562 14.37 3.42 27.57
C GLY A 562 15.65 4.21 27.30
N PHE A 563 16.19 4.12 26.08
CA PHE A 563 17.36 4.88 25.66
C PHE A 563 17.13 6.40 25.79
N LYS A 564 15.94 6.90 25.42
CA LYS A 564 15.61 8.31 25.62
C LYS A 564 15.64 8.73 27.10
N LYS A 565 15.10 7.88 27.99
CA LYS A 565 15.11 8.14 29.44
C LYS A 565 16.53 8.17 29.99
N ASP A 566 17.38 7.26 29.53
CA ASP A 566 18.78 7.18 29.97
C ASP A 566 19.58 8.38 29.44
N LEU A 567 19.34 8.80 28.20
CA LEU A 567 19.87 10.04 27.64
C LEU A 567 19.47 11.26 28.48
N ASP A 568 18.20 11.43 28.79
CA ASP A 568 17.71 12.55 29.61
C ASP A 568 18.33 12.52 31.02
N SER A 569 18.48 11.32 31.59
CA SER A 569 19.13 11.10 32.89
C SER A 569 20.58 11.54 32.86
N TYR A 570 21.33 11.11 31.83
CA TYR A 570 22.72 11.48 31.64
C TYR A 570 22.90 12.99 31.40
N LEU A 571 22.05 13.61 30.58
CA LEU A 571 22.10 15.06 30.34
C LEU A 571 21.92 15.86 31.63
N LYS A 572 21.07 15.38 32.57
CA LYS A 572 20.77 16.05 33.84
C LYS A 572 21.80 15.77 34.93
N ALA A 573 22.19 14.50 35.10
CA ALA A 573 23.02 14.04 36.21
C ALA A 573 24.52 13.91 35.86
N ARG A 574 24.86 13.94 34.56
CA ARG A 574 26.20 13.64 34.03
C ARG A 574 26.74 12.29 34.53
N ALA A 575 25.83 11.34 34.74
CA ALA A 575 26.10 9.99 35.25
C ALA A 575 24.99 9.03 34.79
N PRO A 576 25.29 7.72 34.64
CA PRO A 576 26.62 7.11 34.75
C PRO A 576 27.47 7.33 33.48
N VAL A 577 28.80 7.30 33.61
CA VAL A 577 29.72 7.37 32.44
C VAL A 577 29.53 6.18 31.49
N THR A 578 29.04 5.05 31.99
CA THR A 578 28.76 3.85 31.18
C THR A 578 27.76 4.10 30.05
N PHE A 579 26.88 5.10 30.20
CA PHE A 579 25.99 5.53 29.12
C PHE A 579 26.77 5.90 27.85
N LEU A 580 27.91 6.58 27.98
CA LEU A 580 28.74 6.95 26.83
C LEU A 580 29.38 5.73 26.15
N SER A 581 29.87 4.75 26.92
CA SER A 581 30.43 3.52 26.36
C SER A 581 29.39 2.65 25.66
N GLU A 582 28.13 2.73 26.08
CA GLU A 582 27.01 1.97 25.48
C GLU A 582 26.35 2.72 24.31
N LEU A 583 26.64 4.02 24.16
CA LEU A 583 26.01 4.88 23.17
C LEU A 583 26.24 4.39 21.74
N ARG A 584 27.48 4.06 21.37
CA ARG A 584 27.79 3.53 20.03
C ARG A 584 26.99 2.27 19.73
N SER A 585 26.96 1.33 20.68
CA SER A 585 26.23 0.06 20.55
C SER A 585 24.72 0.29 20.38
N SER A 586 24.18 1.33 21.03
CA SER A 586 22.77 1.71 20.91
C SER A 586 22.42 2.33 19.54
N LEU A 587 23.38 2.96 18.87
CA LEU A 587 23.21 3.56 17.54
C LEU A 587 23.40 2.56 16.39
N GLN A 588 24.10 1.45 16.65
CA GLN A 588 24.43 0.45 15.65
C GLN A 588 23.29 -0.57 15.48
N VAL A 589 22.91 -0.85 14.24
CA VAL A 589 21.83 -1.79 13.87
C VAL A 589 22.30 -2.96 13.00
N SER A 590 23.47 -2.83 12.38
CA SER A 590 24.06 -3.87 11.53
C SER A 590 25.58 -3.84 11.62
N ASN A 591 26.21 -4.93 11.15
CA ASN A 591 27.64 -4.99 10.91
C ASN A 591 27.99 -4.78 9.42
N GLU A 592 26.99 -4.69 8.54
CA GLU A 592 27.17 -4.49 7.10
C GLU A 592 27.68 -3.07 6.79
N PRO A 593 28.82 -2.92 6.08
CA PRO A 593 29.35 -1.61 5.69
C PRO A 593 28.33 -0.79 4.89
N GLY A 594 28.17 0.48 5.25
CA GLY A 594 27.22 1.42 4.63
C GLY A 594 25.78 1.32 5.14
N MET A 595 25.51 0.39 6.06
CA MET A 595 24.21 0.17 6.70
C MET A 595 24.36 -0.06 8.21
N ARG A 596 25.51 0.29 8.81
CA ARG A 596 25.81 -0.07 10.21
C ARG A 596 24.95 0.68 11.21
N TYR A 597 24.66 1.94 10.93
CA TYR A 597 24.06 2.86 11.89
C TYR A 597 22.60 3.19 11.61
N ASN A 598 21.84 3.41 12.68
CA ASN A 598 20.50 3.97 12.61
C ASN A 598 20.59 5.49 12.37
N ILE A 599 20.69 5.88 11.10
CA ILE A 599 20.82 7.29 10.69
C ILE A 599 19.71 8.18 11.29
N PRO A 600 18.40 7.80 11.25
CA PRO A 600 17.37 8.60 11.90
C PRO A 600 17.57 8.83 13.40
N LEU A 601 18.02 7.80 14.12
CA LEU A 601 18.32 7.92 15.55
C LEU A 601 19.51 8.84 15.81
N MET A 602 20.56 8.74 14.99
CA MET A 602 21.73 9.63 15.10
C MET A 602 21.36 11.09 14.84
N ASN A 603 20.60 11.36 13.78
CA ASN A 603 20.10 12.70 13.46
C ASN A 603 19.25 13.27 14.62
N ALA A 604 18.36 12.45 15.17
CA ALA A 604 17.49 12.83 16.27
C ALA A 604 18.29 13.10 17.55
N LEU A 605 19.25 12.23 17.88
CA LEU A 605 20.16 12.38 19.02
C LEU A 605 20.92 13.69 18.93
N VAL A 606 21.56 13.97 17.77
CA VAL A 606 22.39 15.17 17.59
C VAL A 606 21.56 16.45 17.74
N LEU A 607 20.40 16.52 17.08
CA LEU A 607 19.53 17.69 17.17
C LEU A 607 18.93 17.85 18.58
N TYR A 608 18.56 16.74 19.23
CA TYR A 608 18.03 16.75 20.58
C TYR A 608 19.06 17.22 21.61
N VAL A 609 20.26 16.64 21.61
CA VAL A 609 21.34 17.05 22.52
C VAL A 609 21.72 18.52 22.28
N GLY A 610 21.81 18.96 21.02
CA GLY A 610 22.10 20.35 20.69
C GLY A 610 21.03 21.32 21.19
N THR A 611 19.75 21.00 21.00
CA THR A 611 18.63 21.85 21.49
C THR A 611 18.55 21.87 23.01
N GLN A 612 18.79 20.74 23.70
CA GLN A 612 18.89 20.70 25.16
C GLN A 612 20.08 21.53 25.67
N ALA A 613 21.23 21.47 24.99
CA ALA A 613 22.41 22.25 25.35
C ALA A 613 22.14 23.77 25.25
N ILE A 614 21.51 24.22 24.17
CA ILE A 614 21.11 25.62 23.98
C ILE A 614 20.16 26.06 25.12
N ASN A 615 19.15 25.25 25.43
CA ASN A 615 18.20 25.56 26.51
C ASN A 615 18.88 25.62 27.88
N PHE A 616 19.78 24.69 28.17
CA PHE A 616 20.55 24.65 29.42
C PHE A 616 21.43 25.89 29.58
N ILE A 617 22.14 26.31 28.53
CA ILE A 617 22.98 27.52 28.55
C ILE A 617 22.11 28.76 28.77
N ARG A 618 20.98 28.87 28.06
CA ARG A 618 20.04 29.98 28.20
C ARG A 618 19.39 30.04 29.59
N SER A 619 19.11 28.90 30.22
CA SER A 619 18.58 28.88 31.59
C SER A 619 19.56 29.43 32.63
N LYS A 620 20.85 29.53 32.30
CA LYS A 620 21.88 30.18 33.12
C LYS A 620 22.08 31.65 32.79
N GLY A 621 21.25 32.24 31.91
CA GLY A 621 21.39 33.61 31.44
C GLY A 621 22.59 33.82 30.50
N LEU A 622 23.12 32.75 29.91
CA LEU A 622 24.26 32.79 29.00
C LEU A 622 23.83 32.55 27.55
N THR A 623 24.70 32.92 26.60
CA THR A 623 24.55 32.60 25.17
C THR A 623 25.50 31.47 24.76
N PRO A 624 25.16 30.65 23.75
CA PRO A 624 26.07 29.66 23.20
C PRO A 624 27.30 30.34 22.54
N THR A 625 28.49 30.03 23.05
CA THR A 625 29.80 30.50 22.55
C THR A 625 30.79 29.34 22.67
N MET A 626 31.99 29.48 22.12
CA MET A 626 33.04 28.45 22.22
C MET A 626 33.39 28.06 23.65
N THR A 627 33.24 28.97 24.62
CA THR A 627 33.53 28.69 26.03
C THR A 627 32.33 28.13 26.78
N THR A 628 31.10 28.53 26.44
CA THR A 628 29.89 28.11 27.19
C THR A 628 29.37 26.74 26.78
N ILE A 629 29.68 26.27 25.57
CA ILE A 629 29.30 24.93 25.10
C ILE A 629 30.20 23.83 25.69
N ALA A 630 31.44 24.18 26.07
CA ALA A 630 32.44 23.24 26.55
C ALA A 630 32.13 22.69 27.95
N HIS A 631 32.75 21.56 28.30
CA HIS A 631 32.72 20.95 29.64
C HIS A 631 31.31 20.70 30.20
N SER A 632 30.39 20.22 29.36
CA SER A 632 29.01 19.89 29.73
C SER A 632 28.67 18.44 29.38
N SER A 633 27.65 17.86 30.04
CA SER A 633 27.10 16.52 29.71
C SER A 633 26.72 16.40 28.23
N HIS A 634 26.22 17.48 27.63
CA HIS A 634 25.90 17.56 26.21
C HIS A 634 27.15 17.42 25.31
N MET A 635 28.23 18.12 25.67
CA MET A 635 29.49 18.06 24.91
C MET A 635 30.22 16.73 25.12
N ASP A 636 30.10 16.10 26.29
CA ASP A 636 30.65 14.77 26.54
C ASP A 636 30.10 13.75 25.53
N ILE A 637 28.80 13.83 25.20
CA ILE A 637 28.17 12.99 24.17
C ILE A 637 28.82 13.23 22.80
N PHE A 638 28.93 14.49 22.37
CA PHE A 638 29.52 14.81 21.07
C PHE A 638 31.00 14.41 20.96
N GLN A 639 31.78 14.65 22.02
CA GLN A 639 33.18 14.25 22.08
C GLN A 639 33.32 12.74 22.04
N ASN A 640 32.50 12.01 22.80
CA ASN A 640 32.50 10.54 22.79
C ASN A 640 32.14 9.99 21.41
N LEU A 641 31.09 10.49 20.76
CA LEU A 641 30.73 10.08 19.41
C LEU A 641 31.86 10.35 18.41
N ALA A 642 32.57 11.48 18.54
CA ALA A 642 33.67 11.82 17.64
C ALA A 642 34.90 10.91 17.77
N VAL A 643 35.12 10.28 18.93
CA VAL A 643 36.29 9.42 19.18
C VAL A 643 35.96 7.92 19.13
N ASP A 644 34.74 7.54 19.50
CA ASP A 644 34.33 6.14 19.68
C ASP A 644 33.62 5.55 18.46
N LEU A 645 32.99 6.38 17.61
CA LEU A 645 32.45 5.91 16.33
C LEU A 645 33.59 5.51 15.36
N ASP A 646 33.28 4.60 14.44
CA ASP A 646 34.19 4.32 13.34
C ASP A 646 34.08 5.41 12.24
N THR A 647 34.68 5.18 11.08
CA THR A 647 34.71 6.18 9.99
C THR A 647 33.36 6.33 9.26
N GLU A 648 32.46 5.35 9.36
CA GLU A 648 31.14 5.39 8.72
C GLU A 648 30.18 6.28 9.53
#